data_AF-A0A1M6T6L9-F1
#
_entry.id   AF-A0A1M6T6L9-F1
#
_cell.length_a   1.000
_cell.length_b   1.000
_cell.length_c   1.000
_cell.angle_alpha   90.00
_cell.angle_beta   90.00
_cell.angle_gamma   90.00
#
_symmetry.space_group_name_H-M   'P 1'
#
loop_
_entity.id
_entity.type
_entity.pdbx_description
1 polymer ?
#
loop_
_entity_poly.entity_id
_entity_poly.type
_entity_poly.pdbx_seq_one_letter_code
_entity_poly.pdbx_strand_id
1 'polypeptide(L)'
;MKLFVPGRLCLFGEHTDWAGHYRTMNADIKPGAAIVTGIEQGIYAEVEKSSIFELYSSADEIKDIWQDFSCRMDEIELKRIAKSGSFFCYCAGVASYMLEWYKVGGVRIRITDMTLPMKSGLSSSAAICVLVARAFNQLYNLNLNTLGEMNIAYLGELRTSSRCGRLDQACAFGVKPNLMTFDGDEIEVRSLNVKKPLHWVFADLCAEKDTIKILSDLNKAYPFPNTDAEKAEHEALGEQNLEIVDRAIKYMATGDAESLGKLMTEAEALFDEKVAPMSTALWSPKLHAILKDPNIQPLVWGGKGVGSHGDGSVQFLARDEESQQKVTDYLNENGMKAYTLTLKPVHTVRRAIVPVAGFGTRLYPATRVIKKDFFPVPCADGMVRPVILILLEELINSGIEEICVILGSEEERQQYADFFERPLPDDHLKKLNPEAQEYENHILDIGKRLHYVYQREKRGFGHAVYQAAQFAGNEPVLLLLGDTLYRSDSNKPCALQMIEDYEHYNRLMVSIHPIPLADVSRYGILHGVWEDKENTVLNVTSMVEKPKASYAEEYLAVRNKKGEKEYYSVFGQYILTPEVFAQLHEDIMQKEIDGDHVTEIELTSALEAVRKRSGMVGVRLRGRMFDMGNPNALSNTIQTFTEP
;
A
#
# COMPACT_ATOMS: atom_id res chain seq x y z
N MET A 1 22.68 3.76 -9.26
CA MET A 1 21.43 3.72 -8.45
C MET A 1 21.24 2.30 -7.93
N LYS A 2 20.74 2.11 -6.71
CA LYS A 2 20.45 0.77 -6.17
C LYS A 2 19.00 0.40 -6.42
N LEU A 3 18.75 -0.85 -6.80
CA LEU A 3 17.43 -1.41 -7.03
C LEU A 3 17.27 -2.74 -6.29
N PHE A 4 16.02 -3.02 -5.93
CA PHE A 4 15.59 -4.30 -5.39
C PHE A 4 14.33 -4.75 -6.13
N VAL A 5 14.26 -6.04 -6.45
CA VAL A 5 13.06 -6.70 -6.95
C VAL A 5 12.87 -8.00 -6.16
N PRO A 6 11.75 -8.18 -5.44
CA PRO A 6 11.49 -9.42 -4.72
C PRO A 6 11.14 -10.57 -5.67
N GLY A 7 11.17 -11.81 -5.17
CA GLY A 7 10.40 -12.90 -5.77
C GLY A 7 8.90 -12.70 -5.54
N ARG A 8 8.09 -13.69 -5.93
CA ARG A 8 6.63 -13.66 -5.69
C ARG A 8 6.11 -14.96 -5.10
N LEU A 9 5.10 -14.84 -4.25
CA LEU A 9 4.29 -15.95 -3.75
C LEU A 9 2.83 -15.71 -4.13
N CYS A 10 2.20 -16.72 -4.73
CA CYS A 10 0.75 -16.75 -4.90
C CYS A 10 0.13 -17.32 -3.63
N LEU A 11 -0.72 -16.54 -2.96
CA LEU A 11 -1.42 -16.95 -1.75
C LEU A 11 -2.69 -17.73 -2.10
N PHE A 12 -3.43 -17.27 -3.13
CA PHE A 12 -4.65 -17.89 -3.64
C PHE A 12 -4.80 -17.61 -5.14
N GLY A 13 -5.42 -18.53 -5.88
CA GLY A 13 -5.83 -18.33 -7.27
C GLY A 13 -4.78 -18.66 -8.33
N GLU A 14 -3.95 -19.65 -8.05
CA GLU A 14 -3.02 -20.20 -9.05
C GLU A 14 -3.75 -20.59 -10.33
N HIS A 15 -3.05 -20.51 -11.47
CA HIS A 15 -3.53 -20.88 -12.81
C HIS A 15 -4.63 -20.00 -13.41
N THR A 16 -5.26 -19.13 -12.62
CA THR A 16 -6.38 -18.31 -13.11
C THR A 16 -5.95 -17.21 -14.08
N ASP A 17 -4.66 -16.87 -14.10
CA ASP A 17 -4.09 -15.86 -14.98
C ASP A 17 -4.13 -16.25 -16.46
N TRP A 18 -3.77 -17.50 -16.79
CA TRP A 18 -3.92 -18.01 -18.15
C TRP A 18 -5.33 -18.52 -18.43
N ALA A 19 -6.07 -19.02 -17.43
CA ALA A 19 -7.46 -19.45 -17.62
C ALA A 19 -8.35 -18.26 -18.02
N GLY A 20 -8.24 -17.13 -17.31
CA GLY A 20 -8.97 -15.89 -17.60
C GLY A 20 -8.62 -15.30 -18.97
N HIS A 21 -7.43 -15.56 -19.51
CA HIS A 21 -7.03 -15.10 -20.84
C HIS A 21 -7.89 -15.71 -21.97
N TYR A 22 -8.34 -16.96 -21.82
CA TYR A 22 -9.21 -17.62 -22.80
C TYR A 22 -10.59 -16.97 -22.93
N ARG A 23 -10.95 -16.04 -22.05
CA ARG A 23 -12.18 -15.25 -22.19
C ARG A 23 -12.21 -14.41 -23.48
N THR A 24 -11.04 -14.09 -24.04
CA THR A 24 -10.91 -13.49 -25.38
C THR A 24 -11.50 -14.37 -26.49
N MET A 25 -11.60 -15.68 -26.27
CA MET A 25 -12.14 -16.67 -27.20
C MET A 25 -13.52 -17.19 -26.79
N ASN A 26 -13.81 -17.26 -25.49
CA ASN A 26 -15.08 -17.74 -24.95
C ASN A 26 -15.54 -16.85 -23.78
N ALA A 27 -16.54 -15.99 -24.02
CA ALA A 27 -17.05 -15.04 -23.04
C ALA A 27 -17.72 -15.67 -21.81
N ASP A 28 -18.08 -16.96 -21.87
CA ASP A 28 -18.67 -17.70 -20.75
C ASP A 28 -17.63 -18.06 -19.67
N ILE A 29 -16.34 -18.07 -20.02
CA ILE A 29 -15.23 -18.24 -19.07
C ILE A 29 -15.23 -17.05 -18.10
N LYS A 30 -15.12 -17.33 -16.80
CA LYS A 30 -15.06 -16.30 -15.77
C LYS A 30 -13.70 -15.59 -15.78
N PRO A 31 -13.63 -14.31 -15.38
CA PRO A 31 -12.36 -13.64 -15.14
C PRO A 31 -11.53 -14.41 -14.12
N GLY A 32 -10.22 -14.45 -14.34
CA GLY A 32 -9.27 -15.00 -13.38
C GLY A 32 -9.06 -14.03 -12.22
N ALA A 33 -8.76 -14.56 -11.03
CA ALA A 33 -8.45 -13.76 -9.86
C ALA A 33 -7.43 -14.46 -8.98
N ALA A 34 -6.40 -13.74 -8.55
CA ALA A 34 -5.35 -14.26 -7.70
C ALA A 34 -4.89 -13.24 -6.65
N ILE A 35 -4.59 -13.72 -5.45
CA ILE A 35 -3.94 -12.93 -4.40
C ILE A 35 -2.45 -13.29 -4.41
N VAL A 36 -1.62 -12.29 -4.68
CA VAL A 36 -0.17 -12.44 -4.82
C VAL A 36 0.57 -11.43 -3.97
N THR A 37 1.76 -11.78 -3.52
CA THR A 37 2.63 -10.87 -2.77
C THR A 37 4.07 -11.06 -3.22
N GLY A 38 4.86 -9.98 -3.18
CA GLY A 38 6.31 -10.13 -3.15
C GLY A 38 6.76 -10.84 -1.87
N ILE A 39 7.93 -11.47 -1.94
CA ILE A 39 8.59 -12.09 -0.77
C ILE A 39 9.84 -11.29 -0.37
N GLU A 40 10.37 -11.54 0.82
CA GLU A 40 11.55 -10.82 1.33
C GLU A 40 12.84 -11.18 0.58
N GLN A 41 12.87 -12.35 -0.06
CA GLN A 41 13.97 -12.77 -0.92
C GLN A 41 13.86 -12.13 -2.30
N GLY A 42 14.96 -11.68 -2.88
CA GLY A 42 14.94 -10.94 -4.15
C GLY A 42 16.30 -10.80 -4.80
N ILE A 43 16.36 -9.88 -5.77
CA ILE A 43 17.55 -9.52 -6.53
C ILE A 43 17.91 -8.08 -6.16
N TYR A 44 19.10 -7.89 -5.63
CA TYR A 44 19.68 -6.57 -5.36
C TYR A 44 20.64 -6.21 -6.48
N ALA A 45 20.52 -5.01 -7.02
CA ALA A 45 21.37 -4.58 -8.13
C ALA A 45 21.76 -3.11 -8.04
N GLU A 46 22.93 -2.82 -8.58
CA GLU A 46 23.36 -1.47 -8.91
C GLU A 46 23.25 -1.25 -10.42
N VAL A 47 22.63 -0.14 -10.80
CA VAL A 47 22.37 0.18 -12.20
C VAL A 47 22.88 1.58 -12.57
N GLU A 48 23.38 1.68 -13.80
CA GLU A 48 23.84 2.92 -14.42
C GLU A 48 23.60 2.92 -15.93
N LYS A 49 23.60 4.11 -16.54
CA LYS A 49 23.51 4.23 -18.00
C LYS A 49 24.79 3.69 -18.64
N SER A 50 24.64 3.03 -19.78
CA SER A 50 25.74 2.52 -20.57
C SER A 50 25.51 2.75 -22.07
N SER A 51 26.58 2.62 -22.85
CA SER A 51 26.49 2.65 -24.32
C SER A 51 25.99 1.32 -24.91
N ILE A 52 26.02 0.25 -24.13
CA ILE A 52 25.62 -1.11 -24.48
C ILE A 52 24.72 -1.70 -23.38
N PHE A 53 24.10 -2.85 -23.63
CA PHE A 53 23.33 -3.56 -22.61
C PHE A 53 24.22 -4.57 -21.91
N GLU A 54 24.32 -4.46 -20.58
CA GLU A 54 25.25 -5.25 -19.79
C GLU A 54 24.60 -5.78 -18.50
N LEU A 55 24.81 -7.06 -18.22
CA LEU A 55 24.41 -7.74 -17.00
C LEU A 55 25.61 -8.49 -16.40
N TYR A 56 25.99 -8.10 -15.19
CA TYR A 56 27.10 -8.70 -14.44
C TYR A 56 26.62 -9.13 -13.05
N SER A 57 27.33 -10.06 -12.42
CA SER A 57 27.10 -10.39 -11.02
C SER A 57 28.39 -10.32 -10.20
N SER A 58 28.30 -9.71 -9.02
CA SER A 58 29.29 -9.85 -7.95
C SER A 58 28.73 -10.61 -6.74
N ALA A 59 27.54 -11.19 -6.88
CA ALA A 59 26.86 -11.94 -5.82
C ALA A 59 27.50 -13.33 -5.66
N ASP A 60 27.98 -13.63 -4.46
CA ASP A 60 28.66 -14.90 -4.14
C ASP A 60 27.73 -16.11 -4.29
N GLU A 61 26.43 -15.92 -4.09
CA GLU A 61 25.37 -16.91 -4.12
C GLU A 61 25.20 -17.55 -5.51
N ILE A 62 25.51 -16.79 -6.56
CA ILE A 62 25.31 -17.22 -7.96
C ILE A 62 26.61 -17.29 -8.76
N LYS A 63 27.77 -17.10 -8.12
CA LYS A 63 29.08 -17.06 -8.80
C LYS A 63 29.37 -18.29 -9.68
N ASP A 64 28.89 -19.46 -9.27
CA ASP A 64 29.16 -20.73 -9.94
C ASP A 64 28.16 -21.03 -11.09
N ILE A 65 27.06 -20.28 -11.17
CA ILE A 65 25.99 -20.48 -12.16
C ILE A 65 25.77 -19.28 -13.07
N TRP A 66 26.29 -18.10 -12.71
CA TRP A 66 26.16 -16.87 -13.48
C TRP A 66 27.29 -16.73 -14.51
N GLN A 67 26.94 -16.21 -15.68
CA GLN A 67 27.91 -15.83 -16.70
C GLN A 67 27.66 -14.39 -17.11
N ASP A 68 28.67 -13.54 -17.04
CA ASP A 68 28.52 -12.15 -17.43
C ASP A 68 28.09 -12.00 -18.89
N PHE A 69 27.17 -11.07 -19.13
CA PHE A 69 26.52 -10.88 -20.40
C PHE A 69 26.61 -9.43 -20.86
N SER A 70 26.92 -9.23 -22.13
CA SER A 70 26.82 -7.92 -22.77
C SER A 70 26.47 -8.06 -24.25
N CYS A 71 25.73 -7.09 -24.78
CA CYS A 71 25.43 -6.98 -26.20
C CYS A 71 25.16 -5.52 -26.57
N ARG A 72 25.17 -5.20 -27.88
CA ARG A 72 24.85 -3.83 -28.30
C ARG A 72 23.37 -3.58 -28.08
N MET A 73 23.02 -2.32 -27.82
CA MET A 73 21.63 -1.85 -27.94
C MET A 73 21.23 -1.75 -29.41
N ASP A 74 21.14 -2.91 -30.06
CA ASP A 74 20.75 -3.07 -31.45
C ASP A 74 19.51 -3.98 -31.52
N GLU A 75 18.54 -3.56 -32.32
CA GLU A 75 17.24 -4.23 -32.38
C GLU A 75 17.34 -5.68 -32.88
N ILE A 76 18.16 -5.92 -33.91
CA ILE A 76 18.32 -7.24 -34.53
C ILE A 76 19.07 -8.16 -33.57
N GLU A 77 20.13 -7.64 -32.95
CA GLU A 77 20.93 -8.40 -31.98
C GLU A 77 20.10 -8.82 -30.76
N LEU A 78 19.37 -7.88 -30.14
CA LEU A 78 18.54 -8.16 -28.96
C LEU A 78 17.40 -9.15 -29.29
N LYS A 79 16.70 -8.98 -30.42
CA LYS A 79 15.64 -9.91 -30.86
C LYS A 79 16.18 -11.31 -31.13
N ARG A 80 17.41 -11.43 -31.66
CA ARG A 80 18.08 -12.73 -31.85
C ARG A 80 18.41 -13.39 -30.51
N ILE A 81 18.93 -12.65 -29.55
CA ILE A 81 19.27 -13.18 -28.22
C ILE A 81 18.01 -13.58 -27.45
N ALA A 82 16.92 -12.81 -27.53
CA ALA A 82 15.63 -13.15 -26.93
C ALA A 82 15.09 -14.50 -27.43
N LYS A 83 15.41 -14.89 -28.67
CA LYS A 83 15.00 -16.17 -29.29
C LYS A 83 16.01 -17.32 -29.09
N SER A 84 17.14 -17.08 -28.44
CA SER A 84 18.22 -18.06 -28.32
C SER A 84 17.96 -19.19 -27.31
N GLY A 85 16.99 -19.00 -26.40
CA GLY A 85 16.79 -19.91 -25.25
C GLY A 85 17.91 -19.85 -24.20
N SER A 86 18.86 -18.92 -24.33
CA SER A 86 19.90 -18.69 -23.32
C SER A 86 19.31 -18.13 -22.03
N PHE A 87 20.08 -18.22 -20.94
CA PHE A 87 19.70 -17.66 -19.64
C PHE A 87 19.28 -16.17 -19.71
N PHE A 88 19.97 -15.39 -20.55
CA PHE A 88 19.76 -13.94 -20.72
C PHE A 88 18.69 -13.57 -21.75
N CYS A 89 17.98 -14.56 -22.32
CA CYS A 89 16.96 -14.30 -23.33
C CYS A 89 15.84 -13.39 -22.81
N TYR A 90 15.43 -13.58 -21.55
CA TYR A 90 14.45 -12.77 -20.85
C TYR A 90 14.85 -11.29 -20.79
N CYS A 91 16.06 -11.03 -20.31
CA CYS A 91 16.63 -9.68 -20.19
C CYS A 91 16.75 -9.00 -21.56
N ALA A 92 17.20 -9.73 -22.58
CA ALA A 92 17.29 -9.23 -23.94
C ALA A 92 15.92 -8.95 -24.55
N GLY A 93 14.88 -9.73 -24.21
CA GLY A 93 13.50 -9.49 -24.60
C GLY A 93 12.97 -8.16 -24.06
N VAL A 94 13.18 -7.89 -22.78
CA VAL A 94 12.81 -6.61 -22.15
C VAL A 94 13.60 -5.46 -22.76
N ALA A 95 14.93 -5.56 -22.86
CA ALA A 95 15.77 -4.52 -23.46
C ALA A 95 15.39 -4.24 -24.93
N SER A 96 15.01 -5.27 -25.70
CA SER A 96 14.49 -5.13 -27.05
C SER A 96 13.21 -4.30 -27.09
N TYR A 97 12.28 -4.55 -26.16
CA TYR A 97 11.05 -3.77 -26.03
C TYR A 97 11.34 -2.31 -25.70
N MET A 98 12.24 -2.08 -24.73
CA MET A 98 12.63 -0.73 -24.31
C MET A 98 13.26 0.07 -25.45
N LEU A 99 14.16 -0.55 -26.20
CA LEU A 99 14.78 0.08 -27.38
C LEU A 99 13.75 0.43 -28.45
N GLU A 100 12.82 -0.49 -28.75
CA GLU A 100 11.85 -0.34 -29.83
C GLU A 100 10.81 0.74 -29.54
N TRP A 101 10.25 0.76 -28.32
CA TRP A 101 9.12 1.62 -27.98
C TRP A 101 9.51 2.92 -27.27
N TYR A 102 10.57 2.91 -26.46
CA TYR A 102 11.01 4.10 -25.70
C TYR A 102 12.28 4.75 -26.25
N LYS A 103 12.92 4.14 -27.27
CA LYS A 103 14.12 4.68 -27.94
C LYS A 103 15.25 5.04 -26.97
N VAL A 104 15.45 4.22 -25.94
CA VAL A 104 16.48 4.40 -24.90
C VAL A 104 17.83 3.81 -25.31
N GLY A 105 18.91 4.33 -24.70
CA GLY A 105 20.27 3.78 -24.81
C GLY A 105 20.50 2.57 -23.91
N GLY A 106 21.75 2.17 -23.68
CA GLY A 106 22.08 0.99 -22.89
C GLY A 106 22.01 1.18 -21.38
N VAL A 107 21.92 0.07 -20.65
CA VAL A 107 22.04 0.03 -19.19
C VAL A 107 23.05 -1.02 -18.78
N ARG A 108 23.77 -0.72 -17.71
CA ARG A 108 24.59 -1.68 -16.99
C ARG A 108 23.88 -2.04 -15.71
N ILE A 109 23.68 -3.33 -15.48
CA ILE A 109 23.08 -3.88 -14.27
C ILE A 109 24.10 -4.82 -13.63
N ARG A 110 24.54 -4.48 -12.42
CA ARG A 110 25.38 -5.35 -11.60
C ARG A 110 24.56 -5.91 -10.46
N ILE A 111 24.29 -7.21 -10.47
CA ILE A 111 23.67 -7.92 -9.34
C ILE A 111 24.69 -7.95 -8.21
N THR A 112 24.33 -7.36 -7.08
CA THR A 112 25.21 -7.27 -5.91
C THR A 112 24.93 -8.37 -4.90
N ASP A 113 23.68 -8.84 -4.82
CA ASP A 113 23.24 -9.91 -3.94
C ASP A 113 21.97 -10.56 -4.54
N MET A 114 21.80 -11.88 -4.34
CA MET A 114 20.64 -12.63 -4.83
C MET A 114 20.19 -13.68 -3.80
N THR A 115 19.30 -13.26 -2.92
CA THR A 115 18.67 -14.13 -1.91
C THR A 115 17.53 -14.97 -2.49
N LEU A 116 17.04 -14.63 -3.69
CA LEU A 116 15.99 -15.35 -4.38
C LEU A 116 16.52 -16.68 -4.97
N PRO A 117 15.97 -17.84 -4.56
CA PRO A 117 16.42 -19.13 -5.08
C PRO A 117 16.06 -19.28 -6.56
N MET A 118 17.01 -19.78 -7.35
CA MET A 118 16.80 -20.08 -8.76
C MET A 118 16.03 -21.40 -8.93
N LYS A 119 15.05 -21.42 -9.83
CA LYS A 119 14.24 -22.60 -10.22
C LYS A 119 13.34 -23.19 -9.10
N SER A 120 13.00 -22.42 -8.07
CA SER A 120 12.17 -22.83 -6.93
C SER A 120 10.66 -22.54 -7.09
N GLY A 121 10.21 -22.07 -8.26
CA GLY A 121 8.82 -21.64 -8.45
C GLY A 121 8.48 -20.27 -7.84
N LEU A 122 9.48 -19.49 -7.39
CA LEU A 122 9.35 -18.13 -6.83
C LEU A 122 9.56 -17.00 -7.85
N SER A 123 9.46 -17.31 -9.14
CA SER A 123 9.52 -16.37 -10.28
C SER A 123 10.82 -15.60 -10.47
N SER A 124 11.95 -16.26 -10.32
CA SER A 124 13.26 -15.63 -10.56
C SER A 124 13.43 -15.05 -11.98
N SER A 125 12.82 -15.66 -13.01
CA SER A 125 12.81 -15.14 -14.38
C SER A 125 11.99 -13.85 -14.51
N ALA A 126 10.81 -13.78 -13.90
CA ALA A 126 9.99 -12.57 -13.93
C ALA A 126 10.63 -11.44 -13.11
N ALA A 127 11.24 -11.75 -11.96
CA ALA A 127 11.96 -10.78 -11.13
C ALA A 127 13.11 -10.12 -11.89
N ILE A 128 13.88 -10.89 -12.69
CA ILE A 128 14.95 -10.30 -13.51
C ILE A 128 14.39 -9.45 -14.66
N CYS A 129 13.27 -9.84 -15.28
CA CYS A 129 12.59 -9.01 -16.29
C CYS A 129 12.14 -7.67 -15.70
N VAL A 130 11.50 -7.70 -14.52
CA VAL A 130 11.07 -6.50 -13.79
C VAL A 130 12.27 -5.64 -13.40
N LEU A 131 13.37 -6.23 -12.97
CA LEU A 131 14.60 -5.49 -12.66
C LEU A 131 15.12 -4.72 -13.88
N VAL A 132 15.15 -5.35 -15.05
CA VAL A 132 15.57 -4.70 -16.30
C VAL A 132 14.62 -3.56 -16.66
N ALA A 133 13.30 -3.79 -16.63
CA ALA A 133 12.30 -2.77 -16.93
C ALA A 133 12.41 -1.56 -15.98
N ARG A 134 12.54 -1.83 -14.67
CA ARG A 134 12.73 -0.81 -13.62
C ARG A 134 14.03 -0.04 -13.78
N ALA A 135 15.13 -0.72 -14.14
CA ALA A 135 16.41 -0.06 -14.41
C ALA A 135 16.29 0.96 -15.54
N PHE A 136 15.66 0.58 -16.65
CA PHE A 136 15.40 1.51 -17.75
C PHE A 136 14.46 2.65 -17.33
N ASN A 137 13.35 2.33 -16.67
CA ASN A 137 12.36 3.32 -16.21
C ASN A 137 13.03 4.44 -15.40
N GLN A 138 13.80 4.05 -14.38
CA GLN A 138 14.44 4.97 -13.45
C GLN A 138 15.64 5.71 -14.06
N LEU A 139 16.49 5.03 -14.85
CA LEU A 139 17.66 5.70 -15.45
C LEU A 139 17.25 6.69 -16.55
N TYR A 140 16.21 6.37 -17.32
CA TYR A 140 15.75 7.22 -18.43
C TYR A 140 14.56 8.13 -18.08
N ASN A 141 14.10 8.13 -16.82
CA ASN A 141 12.97 8.93 -16.33
C ASN A 141 11.71 8.77 -17.21
N LEU A 142 11.33 7.52 -17.48
CA LEU A 142 10.22 7.21 -18.38
C LEU A 142 8.84 7.43 -17.74
N ASN A 143 8.80 7.74 -16.43
CA ASN A 143 7.59 8.00 -15.66
C ASN A 143 6.56 6.85 -15.73
N LEU A 144 7.04 5.60 -15.85
CA LEU A 144 6.18 4.43 -15.80
C LEU A 144 5.81 4.13 -14.35
N ASN A 145 4.52 3.88 -14.12
CA ASN A 145 4.06 3.33 -12.85
C ASN A 145 4.41 1.83 -12.75
N THR A 146 4.24 1.23 -11.57
CA THR A 146 4.57 -0.18 -11.31
C THR A 146 3.88 -1.15 -12.26
N LEU A 147 2.61 -0.87 -12.62
CA LEU A 147 1.87 -1.66 -13.60
C LEU A 147 2.51 -1.58 -15.00
N GLY A 148 3.00 -0.40 -15.38
CA GLY A 148 3.78 -0.21 -16.60
C GLY A 148 5.08 -1.02 -16.62
N GLU A 149 5.82 -1.06 -15.50
CA GLU A 149 7.01 -1.91 -15.36
C GLU A 149 6.66 -3.41 -15.50
N MET A 150 5.60 -3.86 -14.83
CA MET A 150 5.09 -5.24 -14.91
C MET A 150 4.72 -5.61 -16.36
N ASN A 151 3.95 -4.75 -17.03
CA ASN A 151 3.50 -5.00 -18.41
C ASN A 151 4.68 -5.07 -19.39
N ILE A 152 5.68 -4.21 -19.24
CA ILE A 152 6.90 -4.27 -20.06
C ILE A 152 7.68 -5.54 -19.78
N ALA A 153 7.84 -5.94 -18.51
CA ALA A 153 8.51 -7.17 -18.15
C ALA A 153 7.83 -8.38 -18.82
N TYR A 154 6.49 -8.43 -18.77
CA TYR A 154 5.69 -9.47 -19.41
C TYR A 154 5.82 -9.45 -20.95
N LEU A 155 5.67 -8.29 -21.59
CA LEU A 155 5.81 -8.15 -23.05
C LEU A 155 7.22 -8.48 -23.54
N GLY A 156 8.24 -8.17 -22.73
CA GLY A 156 9.62 -8.57 -22.99
C GLY A 156 9.79 -10.08 -22.90
N GLU A 157 9.18 -10.72 -21.90
CA GLU A 157 9.20 -12.17 -21.75
C GLU A 157 8.48 -12.90 -22.89
N LEU A 158 7.35 -12.36 -23.40
CA LEU A 158 6.65 -12.89 -24.57
C LEU A 158 7.48 -12.86 -25.88
N ARG A 159 8.59 -12.11 -25.92
CA ARG A 159 9.52 -12.14 -27.06
C ARG A 159 10.45 -13.36 -27.05
N THR A 160 10.44 -14.13 -25.95
CA THR A 160 11.18 -15.37 -25.79
C THR A 160 10.31 -16.58 -26.17
N SER A 161 10.84 -17.79 -26.05
CA SER A 161 10.07 -19.03 -26.19
C SER A 161 9.27 -19.42 -24.93
N SER A 162 9.34 -18.61 -23.86
CA SER A 162 8.61 -18.83 -22.61
C SER A 162 7.10 -18.71 -22.83
N ARG A 163 6.34 -19.53 -22.12
CA ARG A 163 4.87 -19.47 -22.04
C ARG A 163 4.40 -19.18 -20.61
N CYS A 164 5.21 -18.46 -19.83
CA CYS A 164 4.83 -18.09 -18.46
C CYS A 164 3.58 -17.22 -18.47
N GLY A 165 2.78 -17.39 -17.43
CA GLY A 165 1.60 -16.60 -17.19
C GLY A 165 1.94 -15.17 -16.74
N ARG A 166 0.91 -14.33 -16.62
CA ARG A 166 1.03 -12.92 -16.21
C ARG A 166 1.17 -12.75 -14.69
N LEU A 167 0.88 -13.81 -13.94
CA LEU A 167 0.93 -13.80 -12.47
C LEU A 167 2.35 -13.59 -11.93
N ASP A 168 3.35 -14.06 -12.66
CA ASP A 168 4.74 -14.08 -12.18
C ASP A 168 5.38 -12.69 -12.10
N GLN A 169 4.91 -11.75 -12.92
CA GLN A 169 5.41 -10.37 -12.92
C GLN A 169 4.86 -9.55 -11.74
N ALA A 170 3.99 -10.12 -10.89
CA ALA A 170 3.52 -9.52 -9.64
C ALA A 170 4.66 -9.10 -8.68
N CYS A 171 5.86 -9.67 -8.83
CA CYS A 171 7.07 -9.22 -8.14
C CYS A 171 7.36 -7.72 -8.31
N ALA A 172 6.78 -7.05 -9.31
CA ALA A 172 6.86 -5.60 -9.46
C ALA A 172 6.30 -4.82 -8.27
N PHE A 173 5.28 -5.34 -7.56
CA PHE A 173 4.54 -4.61 -6.52
C PHE A 173 5.13 -4.68 -5.11
N GLY A 174 6.30 -5.30 -4.93
CA GLY A 174 6.93 -5.37 -3.61
C GLY A 174 6.28 -6.39 -2.67
N VAL A 175 6.72 -6.40 -1.41
CA VAL A 175 6.21 -7.29 -0.34
C VAL A 175 4.89 -6.73 0.22
N LYS A 176 3.86 -6.71 -0.62
CA LYS A 176 2.49 -6.34 -0.27
C LYS A 176 1.52 -7.31 -0.96
N PRO A 177 0.47 -7.79 -0.28
CA PRO A 177 -0.54 -8.58 -0.95
C PRO A 177 -1.34 -7.71 -1.92
N ASN A 178 -1.55 -8.21 -3.12
CA ASN A 178 -2.30 -7.58 -4.19
C ASN A 178 -3.28 -8.60 -4.78
N LEU A 179 -4.51 -8.17 -5.01
CA LEU A 179 -5.46 -8.85 -5.87
C LEU A 179 -5.13 -8.49 -7.32
N MET A 180 -4.89 -9.50 -8.14
CA MET A 180 -4.80 -9.38 -9.59
C MET A 180 -6.04 -10.01 -10.22
N THR A 181 -6.72 -9.27 -11.09
CA THR A 181 -7.86 -9.75 -11.87
C THR A 181 -7.46 -9.82 -13.33
N PHE A 182 -7.77 -10.94 -13.99
CA PHE A 182 -7.41 -11.24 -15.36
C PHE A 182 -8.68 -11.38 -16.20
N ASP A 183 -9.02 -10.34 -16.95
CA ASP A 183 -10.18 -10.34 -17.84
C ASP A 183 -9.71 -10.30 -19.31
N GLY A 184 -9.43 -11.48 -19.87
CA GLY A 184 -8.89 -11.60 -21.21
C GLY A 184 -7.48 -11.01 -21.34
N ASP A 185 -7.38 -9.83 -21.96
CA ASP A 185 -6.14 -9.08 -22.09
C ASP A 185 -5.99 -7.97 -21.04
N GLU A 186 -7.06 -7.62 -20.33
CA GLU A 186 -7.05 -6.61 -19.30
C GLU A 186 -6.59 -7.20 -17.97
N ILE A 187 -5.78 -6.40 -17.26
CA ILE A 187 -5.32 -6.74 -15.91
C ILE A 187 -5.60 -5.56 -15.01
N GLU A 188 -6.27 -5.85 -13.90
CA GLU A 188 -6.42 -4.91 -12.81
C GLU A 188 -5.62 -5.41 -11.61
N VAL A 189 -4.94 -4.49 -10.92
CA VAL A 189 -4.18 -4.80 -9.71
C VAL A 189 -4.67 -3.87 -8.60
N ARG A 190 -5.10 -4.46 -7.49
CA ARG A 190 -5.54 -3.75 -6.29
C ARG A 190 -4.77 -4.25 -5.08
N SER A 191 -4.08 -3.36 -4.39
CA SER A 191 -3.43 -3.71 -3.13
C SER A 191 -4.44 -4.11 -2.07
N LEU A 192 -4.07 -5.10 -1.26
CA LEU A 192 -4.85 -5.58 -0.13
C LEU A 192 -4.16 -5.19 1.16
N ASN A 193 -4.96 -5.01 2.20
CA ASN A 193 -4.48 -4.78 3.56
C ASN A 193 -4.68 -6.02 4.41
N VAL A 194 -3.79 -6.19 5.38
CA VAL A 194 -3.93 -7.19 6.43
C VAL A 194 -4.13 -6.46 7.74
N LYS A 195 -5.15 -6.86 8.51
CA LYS A 195 -5.46 -6.19 9.79
C LYS A 195 -4.50 -6.56 10.91
N LYS A 196 -3.99 -7.79 10.87
CA LYS A 196 -3.04 -8.35 11.85
C LYS A 196 -1.85 -8.93 11.09
N PRO A 197 -0.67 -9.03 11.74
CA PRO A 197 0.45 -9.79 11.20
C PRO A 197 0.01 -11.21 10.82
N LEU A 198 0.54 -11.66 9.69
CA LEU A 198 0.15 -12.86 8.99
C LEU A 198 1.43 -13.62 8.64
N HIS A 199 1.67 -14.75 9.32
CA HIS A 199 2.96 -15.44 9.34
C HIS A 199 2.98 -16.63 8.39
N TRP A 200 3.54 -16.43 7.19
CA TRP A 200 3.70 -17.47 6.18
C TRP A 200 5.02 -18.22 6.35
N VAL A 201 4.98 -19.51 6.08
CA VAL A 201 6.15 -20.33 5.78
C VAL A 201 5.95 -20.94 4.40
N PHE A 202 6.95 -20.88 3.55
CA PHE A 202 6.91 -21.58 2.27
C PHE A 202 8.23 -22.31 2.04
N ALA A 203 8.18 -23.44 1.35
CA ALA A 203 9.36 -24.27 1.14
C ALA A 203 9.38 -24.91 -0.25
N ASP A 204 10.58 -24.98 -0.82
CA ASP A 204 10.89 -25.88 -1.92
C ASP A 204 11.00 -27.29 -1.36
N LEU A 205 10.15 -28.20 -1.86
CA LEU A 205 10.13 -29.59 -1.44
C LEU A 205 11.33 -30.37 -2.01
N CYS A 206 12.16 -29.77 -2.87
CA CYS A 206 13.33 -30.40 -3.48
C CYS A 206 12.98 -31.72 -4.21
N ALA A 207 11.82 -31.78 -4.87
CA ALA A 207 11.41 -32.91 -5.69
C ALA A 207 11.19 -32.48 -7.15
N GLU A 208 11.29 -33.45 -8.07
CA GLU A 208 11.16 -33.18 -9.49
C GLU A 208 9.69 -32.92 -9.86
N LYS A 209 9.46 -31.92 -10.72
CA LYS A 209 8.15 -31.65 -11.33
C LYS A 209 8.26 -31.28 -12.80
N ASP A 210 7.30 -31.74 -13.60
CA ASP A 210 7.19 -31.37 -15.01
C ASP A 210 6.15 -30.26 -15.21
N THR A 211 6.58 -29.02 -14.96
CA THR A 211 5.69 -27.84 -15.09
C THR A 211 5.18 -27.65 -16.53
N ILE A 212 5.97 -28.03 -17.53
CA ILE A 212 5.57 -27.90 -18.94
C ILE A 212 4.42 -28.86 -19.24
N LYS A 213 4.52 -30.11 -18.79
CA LYS A 213 3.45 -31.09 -18.93
C LYS A 213 2.19 -30.69 -18.18
N ILE A 214 2.32 -30.23 -16.92
CA ILE A 214 1.18 -29.76 -16.12
C ILE A 214 0.41 -28.68 -16.88
N LEU A 215 1.09 -27.60 -17.27
CA LEU A 215 0.45 -26.49 -17.98
C LEU A 215 -0.14 -26.94 -19.32
N SER A 216 0.57 -27.80 -20.06
CA SER A 216 0.07 -28.33 -21.34
C SER A 216 -1.16 -29.21 -21.20
N ASP A 217 -1.31 -29.94 -20.10
CA ASP A 217 -2.48 -30.81 -19.87
C ASP A 217 -3.68 -29.98 -19.43
N LEU A 218 -3.52 -29.07 -18.47
CA LEU A 218 -4.57 -28.15 -17.99
C LEU A 218 -5.12 -27.28 -19.12
N ASN A 219 -4.24 -26.72 -19.97
CA ASN A 219 -4.67 -25.87 -21.09
C ASN A 219 -5.53 -26.60 -22.13
N LYS A 220 -5.55 -27.94 -22.18
CA LYS A 220 -6.38 -28.69 -23.14
C LYS A 220 -7.87 -28.54 -22.89
N ALA A 221 -8.26 -28.27 -21.64
CA ALA A 221 -9.66 -28.05 -21.28
C ALA A 221 -10.23 -26.73 -21.85
N TYR A 222 -9.37 -25.82 -22.29
CA TYR A 222 -9.73 -24.47 -22.71
C TYR A 222 -9.61 -24.29 -24.24
N PRO A 223 -10.42 -23.40 -24.85
CA PRO A 223 -11.46 -22.57 -24.23
C PRO A 223 -12.83 -23.28 -24.06
N PHE A 224 -13.00 -24.50 -24.59
CA PHE A 224 -14.28 -25.22 -24.56
C PHE A 224 -14.13 -26.61 -23.95
N PRO A 225 -14.74 -26.90 -22.79
CA PRO A 225 -14.64 -28.20 -22.14
C PRO A 225 -15.59 -29.21 -22.80
N ASN A 226 -15.07 -30.39 -23.09
CA ASN A 226 -15.77 -31.50 -23.76
C ASN A 226 -16.08 -32.66 -22.80
N THR A 227 -15.32 -32.80 -21.71
CA THR A 227 -15.53 -33.85 -20.70
C THR A 227 -16.00 -33.27 -19.37
N ASP A 228 -16.56 -34.11 -18.50
CA ASP A 228 -16.98 -33.66 -17.17
C ASP A 228 -15.80 -33.25 -16.28
N ALA A 229 -14.62 -33.85 -16.50
CA ALA A 229 -13.39 -33.43 -15.83
C ALA A 229 -12.93 -32.03 -16.28
N GLU A 230 -12.98 -31.74 -17.59
CA GLU A 230 -12.65 -30.41 -18.13
C GLU A 230 -13.65 -29.33 -17.65
N LYS A 231 -14.93 -29.68 -17.50
CA LYS A 231 -15.94 -28.77 -16.91
C LYS A 231 -15.65 -28.52 -15.43
N ALA A 232 -15.24 -29.54 -14.68
CA ALA A 232 -14.86 -29.39 -13.28
C ALA A 232 -13.62 -28.49 -13.12
N GLU A 233 -12.65 -28.59 -14.03
CA GLU A 233 -11.49 -27.69 -14.08
C GLU A 233 -11.92 -26.23 -14.35
N HIS A 234 -12.85 -25.99 -15.29
CA HIS A 234 -13.40 -24.65 -15.57
C HIS A 234 -14.13 -24.07 -14.35
N GLU A 235 -14.93 -24.88 -13.67
CA GLU A 235 -15.66 -24.46 -12.47
C GLU A 235 -14.69 -24.11 -11.32
N ALA A 236 -13.67 -24.95 -11.12
CA ALA A 236 -12.67 -24.78 -10.07
C ALA A 236 -11.82 -23.52 -10.27
N LEU A 237 -11.30 -23.29 -11.48
CA LEU A 237 -10.48 -22.13 -11.82
C LEU A 237 -11.30 -20.85 -12.11
N GLY A 238 -12.62 -20.97 -12.22
CA GLY A 238 -13.55 -19.88 -12.47
C GLY A 238 -14.34 -19.49 -11.21
N GLU A 239 -15.60 -19.92 -11.14
CA GLU A 239 -16.57 -19.47 -10.13
C GLU A 239 -16.13 -19.82 -8.70
N GLN A 240 -15.63 -21.03 -8.47
CA GLN A 240 -15.21 -21.45 -7.12
C GLN A 240 -13.92 -20.74 -6.67
N ASN A 241 -12.99 -20.48 -7.60
CA ASN A 241 -11.82 -19.67 -7.30
C ASN A 241 -12.20 -18.23 -6.89
N LEU A 242 -13.13 -17.60 -7.61
CA LEU A 242 -13.61 -16.26 -7.28
C LEU A 242 -14.20 -16.21 -5.86
N GLU A 243 -14.95 -17.24 -5.47
CA GLU A 243 -15.49 -17.37 -4.10
C GLU A 243 -14.36 -17.50 -3.05
N ILE A 244 -13.36 -18.34 -3.32
CA ILE A 244 -12.19 -18.51 -2.43
C ILE A 244 -11.45 -17.18 -2.28
N VAL A 245 -11.18 -16.48 -3.38
CA VAL A 245 -10.46 -15.20 -3.37
C VAL A 245 -11.24 -14.13 -2.59
N ASP A 246 -12.55 -14.02 -2.78
CA ASP A 246 -13.38 -13.05 -2.04
C ASP A 246 -13.37 -13.33 -0.53
N ARG A 247 -13.52 -14.60 -0.14
CA ARG A 247 -13.41 -15.03 1.27
C ARG A 247 -12.03 -14.74 1.85
N ALA A 248 -10.96 -14.99 1.09
CA ALA A 248 -9.59 -14.72 1.52
C ALA A 248 -9.37 -13.22 1.77
N ILE A 249 -9.81 -12.35 0.86
CA ILE A 249 -9.75 -10.89 1.03
C ILE A 249 -10.47 -10.48 2.30
N LYS A 250 -11.67 -11.00 2.54
CA LYS A 250 -12.46 -10.71 3.75
C LYS A 250 -11.70 -11.11 5.01
N TYR A 251 -11.14 -12.32 5.06
CA TYR A 251 -10.41 -12.80 6.24
C TYR A 251 -9.11 -12.04 6.49
N MET A 252 -8.38 -11.66 5.45
CA MET A 252 -7.19 -10.79 5.56
C MET A 252 -7.57 -9.41 6.13
N ALA A 253 -8.66 -8.82 5.64
CA ALA A 253 -9.16 -7.52 6.08
C ALA A 253 -9.74 -7.56 7.51
N THR A 254 -10.29 -8.69 7.96
CA THR A 254 -10.80 -8.84 9.34
C THR A 254 -9.75 -9.34 10.32
N GLY A 255 -8.58 -9.79 9.84
CA GLY A 255 -7.52 -10.39 10.65
C GLY A 255 -7.88 -11.77 11.20
N ASP A 256 -8.71 -12.53 10.47
CA ASP A 256 -9.12 -13.89 10.83
C ASP A 256 -8.17 -14.93 10.19
N ALA A 257 -6.99 -15.08 10.80
CA ALA A 257 -5.94 -15.97 10.32
C ALA A 257 -6.36 -17.45 10.36
N GLU A 258 -7.21 -17.84 11.32
CA GLU A 258 -7.69 -19.23 11.43
C GLU A 258 -8.58 -19.60 10.25
N SER A 259 -9.59 -18.78 9.94
CA SER A 259 -10.46 -19.01 8.79
C SER A 259 -9.71 -18.92 7.47
N LEU A 260 -8.72 -18.01 7.37
CA LEU A 260 -7.85 -17.90 6.20
C LEU A 260 -7.00 -19.15 6.00
N GLY A 261 -6.42 -19.71 7.06
CA GLY A 261 -5.65 -20.95 6.97
C GLY A 261 -6.52 -22.15 6.59
N LYS A 262 -7.71 -22.28 7.19
CA LYS A 262 -8.69 -23.31 6.79
C LYS A 262 -9.07 -23.20 5.32
N LEU A 263 -9.19 -21.97 4.81
CA LEU A 263 -9.47 -21.70 3.41
C LEU A 263 -8.31 -22.12 2.48
N MET A 264 -7.05 -22.07 2.93
CA MET A 264 -5.92 -22.64 2.17
C MET A 264 -6.09 -24.14 1.98
N THR A 265 -6.46 -24.85 3.06
CA THR A 265 -6.72 -26.30 3.02
C THR A 265 -7.93 -26.64 2.13
N GLU A 266 -8.97 -25.81 2.17
CA GLU A 266 -10.14 -25.94 1.28
C GLU A 266 -9.76 -25.75 -0.19
N ALA A 267 -8.93 -24.75 -0.50
CA ALA A 267 -8.44 -24.50 -1.85
C ALA A 267 -7.57 -25.67 -2.37
N GLU A 268 -6.72 -26.26 -1.53
CA GLU A 268 -5.95 -27.45 -1.87
C GLU A 268 -6.85 -28.65 -2.16
N ALA A 269 -7.86 -28.90 -1.31
CA ALA A 269 -8.79 -30.00 -1.51
C ALA A 269 -9.61 -29.85 -2.81
N LEU A 270 -10.04 -28.62 -3.12
CA LEU A 270 -10.70 -28.31 -4.39
C LEU A 270 -9.78 -28.59 -5.58
N PHE A 271 -8.52 -28.18 -5.48
CA PHE A 271 -7.53 -28.42 -6.53
C PHE A 271 -7.29 -29.91 -6.75
N ASP A 272 -7.09 -30.68 -5.68
CA ASP A 272 -6.92 -32.14 -5.71
C ASP A 272 -8.12 -32.86 -6.33
N GLU A 273 -9.35 -32.40 -6.02
CA GLU A 273 -10.58 -33.02 -6.51
C GLU A 273 -10.85 -32.71 -7.99
N LYS A 274 -10.70 -31.43 -8.39
CA LYS A 274 -11.22 -30.95 -9.69
C LYS A 274 -10.15 -30.60 -10.72
N VAL A 275 -8.92 -30.30 -10.30
CA VAL A 275 -7.85 -29.85 -11.22
C VAL A 275 -6.76 -30.90 -11.37
N ALA A 276 -6.28 -31.50 -10.27
CA ALA A 276 -5.24 -32.52 -10.28
C ALA A 276 -5.52 -33.73 -11.20
N PRO A 277 -6.77 -34.22 -11.36
CA PRO A 277 -7.06 -35.35 -12.26
C PRO A 277 -6.72 -35.10 -13.74
N MET A 278 -6.59 -33.84 -14.14
CA MET A 278 -6.30 -33.45 -15.52
C MET A 278 -4.86 -33.74 -15.95
N SER A 279 -3.94 -33.90 -15.00
CA SER A 279 -2.55 -34.27 -15.30
C SER A 279 -1.97 -35.25 -14.30
N THR A 280 -1.38 -36.35 -14.80
CA THR A 280 -0.65 -37.30 -13.95
C THR A 280 0.55 -36.68 -13.24
N ALA A 281 1.06 -35.55 -13.75
CA ALA A 281 2.17 -34.81 -13.14
C ALA A 281 1.74 -33.99 -11.90
N LEU A 282 0.44 -33.89 -11.63
CA LEU A 282 -0.12 -33.30 -10.42
C LEU A 282 -0.32 -34.33 -9.29
N TRP A 283 0.03 -35.60 -9.50
CA TRP A 283 0.09 -36.55 -8.40
C TRP A 283 1.27 -36.22 -7.49
N SER A 284 0.97 -35.68 -6.30
CA SER A 284 1.95 -35.02 -5.42
C SER A 284 2.04 -35.67 -4.02
N PRO A 285 2.54 -36.92 -3.93
CA PRO A 285 2.61 -37.66 -2.67
C PRO A 285 3.50 -36.97 -1.62
N LYS A 286 4.58 -36.28 -2.03
CA LYS A 286 5.46 -35.58 -1.09
C LYS A 286 4.77 -34.34 -0.53
N LEU A 287 4.10 -33.56 -1.37
CA LEU A 287 3.30 -32.41 -0.94
C LEU A 287 2.23 -32.86 0.07
N HIS A 288 1.46 -33.88 -0.26
CA HIS A 288 0.39 -34.38 0.62
C HIS A 288 0.93 -34.97 1.93
N ALA A 289 2.11 -35.59 1.91
CA ALA A 289 2.77 -36.07 3.13
C ALA A 289 3.14 -34.91 4.06
N ILE A 290 3.74 -33.84 3.52
CA ILE A 290 4.13 -32.65 4.28
C ILE A 290 2.91 -31.86 4.78
N LEU A 291 1.87 -31.72 3.96
CA LEU A 291 0.62 -31.08 4.39
C LEU A 291 -0.04 -31.83 5.55
N LYS A 292 0.13 -33.15 5.65
CA LYS A 292 -0.47 -34.00 6.71
C LYS A 292 0.49 -34.30 7.86
N ASP A 293 1.66 -33.66 7.90
CA ASP A 293 2.68 -33.97 8.89
C ASP A 293 2.23 -33.62 10.32
N PRO A 294 2.22 -34.58 11.26
CA PRO A 294 1.75 -34.37 12.63
C PRO A 294 2.62 -33.39 13.44
N ASN A 295 3.85 -33.11 13.01
CA ASN A 295 4.73 -32.13 13.63
C ASN A 295 4.43 -30.70 13.17
N ILE A 296 3.87 -30.55 11.95
CA ILE A 296 3.53 -29.24 11.37
C ILE A 296 2.10 -28.83 11.72
N GLN A 297 1.14 -29.77 11.64
CA GLN A 297 -0.29 -29.50 11.83
C GLN A 297 -0.65 -28.70 13.10
N PRO A 298 -0.05 -28.95 14.28
CA PRO A 298 -0.34 -28.17 15.48
C PRO A 298 0.13 -26.71 15.39
N LEU A 299 1.10 -26.40 14.53
CA LEU A 299 1.78 -25.10 14.42
C LEU A 299 1.15 -24.18 13.36
N VAL A 300 0.25 -24.71 12.53
CA VAL A 300 -0.32 -24.00 11.39
C VAL A 300 -1.85 -23.95 11.46
N TRP A 301 -2.44 -22.97 10.79
CA TRP A 301 -3.89 -22.88 10.55
C TRP A 301 -4.31 -23.67 9.30
N GLY A 302 -3.41 -23.81 8.33
CA GLY A 302 -3.60 -24.61 7.11
C GLY A 302 -2.45 -24.42 6.12
N GLY A 303 -2.53 -25.10 4.98
CA GLY A 303 -1.48 -25.10 3.96
C GLY A 303 -1.98 -25.58 2.60
N LYS A 304 -1.20 -25.28 1.56
CA LYS A 304 -1.49 -25.66 0.16
C LYS A 304 -0.20 -25.73 -0.68
N GLY A 305 -0.29 -26.31 -1.89
CA GLY A 305 0.76 -26.24 -2.91
C GLY A 305 0.96 -24.82 -3.45
N VAL A 306 2.09 -24.58 -4.14
CA VAL A 306 2.44 -23.27 -4.72
C VAL A 306 2.75 -23.38 -6.21
N GLY A 307 2.36 -22.35 -6.98
CA GLY A 307 2.70 -22.22 -8.40
C GLY A 307 1.96 -23.23 -9.25
N SER A 308 2.70 -24.02 -10.04
CA SER A 308 2.11 -25.07 -10.88
C SER A 308 1.60 -26.31 -10.13
N HIS A 309 1.58 -26.28 -8.79
CA HIS A 309 1.33 -27.45 -7.93
C HIS A 309 2.33 -28.61 -8.20
N GLY A 310 1.96 -29.84 -7.83
CA GLY A 310 2.85 -30.99 -7.81
C GLY A 310 3.77 -31.01 -6.57
N ASP A 311 4.76 -31.90 -6.57
CA ASP A 311 5.76 -32.00 -5.49
C ASP A 311 6.81 -30.87 -5.51
N GLY A 312 6.50 -29.71 -6.09
CA GLY A 312 7.43 -28.59 -6.20
C GLY A 312 7.61 -27.82 -4.90
N SER A 313 6.54 -27.21 -4.40
CA SER A 313 6.63 -26.27 -3.29
C SER A 313 5.34 -26.24 -2.49
N VAL A 314 5.47 -25.96 -1.19
CA VAL A 314 4.37 -25.88 -0.22
C VAL A 314 4.38 -24.52 0.47
N GLN A 315 3.20 -24.07 0.91
CA GLN A 315 3.07 -22.94 1.82
C GLN A 315 2.12 -23.27 2.98
N PHE A 316 2.36 -22.62 4.11
CA PHE A 316 1.61 -22.73 5.35
C PHE A 316 1.36 -21.34 5.94
N LEU A 317 0.19 -21.18 6.57
CA LEU A 317 -0.09 -20.08 7.46
C LEU A 317 0.14 -20.52 8.91
N ALA A 318 1.24 -20.07 9.51
CA ALA A 318 1.60 -20.36 10.90
C ALA A 318 0.68 -19.61 11.88
N ARG A 319 0.56 -20.14 13.11
CA ARG A 319 -0.29 -19.55 14.15
C ARG A 319 0.22 -18.21 14.66
N ASP A 320 1.53 -18.09 14.78
CA ASP A 320 2.29 -16.97 15.32
C ASP A 320 3.75 -17.04 14.84
N GLU A 321 4.55 -16.05 15.22
CA GLU A 321 5.98 -15.95 14.88
C GLU A 321 6.80 -17.14 15.42
N GLU A 322 6.51 -17.63 16.63
CA GLU A 322 7.21 -18.78 17.21
C GLU A 322 6.94 -20.06 16.40
N SER A 323 5.68 -20.27 16.02
CA SER A 323 5.26 -21.39 15.18
C SER A 323 5.85 -21.30 13.77
N GLN A 324 5.93 -20.09 13.21
CA GLN A 324 6.57 -19.83 11.91
C GLN A 324 8.04 -20.29 11.93
N GLN A 325 8.78 -19.94 12.97
CA GLN A 325 10.17 -20.36 13.11
C GLN A 325 10.30 -21.88 13.26
N LYS A 326 9.50 -22.51 14.13
CA LYS A 326 9.51 -23.97 14.33
C LYS A 326 9.22 -24.76 13.05
N VAL A 327 8.23 -24.33 12.28
CA VAL A 327 7.91 -24.99 10.99
C VAL A 327 9.05 -24.80 10.00
N THR A 328 9.64 -23.62 9.94
CA THR A 328 10.77 -23.32 9.04
C THR A 328 11.98 -24.19 9.38
N ASP A 329 12.35 -24.29 10.66
CA ASP A 329 13.46 -25.11 11.13
C ASP A 329 13.21 -26.59 10.84
N TYR A 330 12.01 -27.09 11.17
CA TYR A 330 11.62 -28.48 10.91
C TYR A 330 11.73 -28.84 9.42
N LEU A 331 11.24 -27.98 8.53
CA LEU A 331 11.31 -28.23 7.09
C LEU A 331 12.76 -28.26 6.60
N ASN A 332 13.60 -27.34 7.06
CA ASN A 332 15.03 -27.29 6.71
C ASN A 332 15.80 -28.53 7.22
N GLU A 333 15.53 -28.97 8.46
CA GLU A 333 16.12 -30.20 9.03
C GLU A 333 15.74 -31.46 8.25
N ASN A 334 14.58 -31.46 7.61
CA ASN A 334 14.09 -32.56 6.77
C ASN A 334 14.49 -32.42 5.28
N GLY A 335 15.51 -31.61 4.98
CA GLY A 335 16.13 -31.52 3.65
C GLY A 335 15.35 -30.71 2.62
N MET A 336 14.37 -29.93 3.06
CA MET A 336 13.68 -28.93 2.23
C MET A 336 14.36 -27.56 2.36
N LYS A 337 13.95 -26.60 1.55
CA LYS A 337 14.44 -25.21 1.66
C LYS A 337 13.28 -24.30 2.03
N ALA A 338 13.16 -23.99 3.32
CA ALA A 338 12.07 -23.20 3.87
C ALA A 338 12.48 -21.74 4.09
N TYR A 339 11.50 -20.86 3.90
CA TYR A 339 11.62 -19.41 4.01
C TYR A 339 10.41 -18.86 4.76
N THR A 340 10.63 -17.75 5.46
CA THR A 340 9.58 -17.01 6.15
C THR A 340 9.09 -15.84 5.30
N LEU A 341 7.82 -15.49 5.49
CA LEU A 341 7.21 -14.27 4.98
C LEU A 341 6.24 -13.76 6.04
N THR A 342 6.40 -12.53 6.50
CA THR A 342 5.44 -11.92 7.41
C THR A 342 4.73 -10.76 6.73
N LEU A 343 3.46 -10.96 6.41
CA LEU A 343 2.61 -9.89 5.91
C LEU A 343 2.20 -9.03 7.10
N LYS A 344 2.74 -7.82 7.17
CA LYS A 344 2.42 -6.84 8.22
C LYS A 344 1.27 -5.95 7.75
N PRO A 345 0.47 -5.40 8.66
CA PRO A 345 -0.37 -4.25 8.34
C PRO A 345 0.52 -3.14 7.79
N VAL A 346 0.45 -2.88 6.49
CA VAL A 346 1.19 -1.79 5.84
C VAL A 346 0.17 -0.89 5.18
N HIS A 347 -0.10 0.23 5.84
CA HIS A 347 -0.83 1.32 5.22
C HIS A 347 0.08 2.02 4.21
N THR A 348 -0.45 2.42 3.05
CA THR A 348 0.31 3.25 2.09
C THR A 348 0.68 4.62 2.69
N VAL A 349 -0.14 5.12 3.61
CA VAL A 349 0.08 6.36 4.35
C VAL A 349 0.61 6.02 5.73
N ARG A 350 1.91 6.23 5.93
CA ARG A 350 2.66 5.83 7.14
C ARG A 350 3.10 7.00 7.98
N ARG A 351 3.12 8.18 7.36
CA ARG A 351 3.55 9.44 7.97
C ARG A 351 2.37 10.35 8.16
N ALA A 352 2.40 11.12 9.24
CA ALA A 352 1.45 12.20 9.45
C ALA A 352 2.13 13.52 9.79
N ILE A 353 1.44 14.63 9.54
CA ILE A 353 1.86 15.98 9.88
C ILE A 353 0.75 16.65 10.68
N VAL A 354 1.13 17.34 11.76
CA VAL A 354 0.22 18.10 12.63
C VAL A 354 0.73 19.54 12.78
N PRO A 355 0.17 20.51 12.05
CA PRO A 355 0.59 21.90 12.17
C PRO A 355 0.02 22.58 13.44
N VAL A 356 0.91 23.10 14.30
CA VAL A 356 0.57 23.75 15.58
C VAL A 356 1.28 25.10 15.78
N ALA A 357 1.94 25.64 14.75
CA ALA A 357 2.72 26.89 14.80
C ALA A 357 1.88 28.18 15.01
N GLY A 358 0.55 28.08 15.02
CA GLY A 358 -0.36 29.20 15.20
C GLY A 358 -0.32 29.77 16.63
N PHE A 359 -0.37 31.10 16.76
CA PHE A 359 -0.36 31.78 18.08
C PHE A 359 -1.68 31.64 18.85
N GLY A 360 -2.77 31.25 18.19
CA GLY A 360 -4.08 31.10 18.84
C GLY A 360 -4.66 32.44 19.34
N THR A 361 -4.59 33.49 18.52
CA THR A 361 -5.04 34.86 18.88
C THR A 361 -6.50 34.91 19.34
N ARG A 362 -7.37 34.05 18.81
CA ARG A 362 -8.80 33.98 19.17
C ARG A 362 -9.07 33.50 20.61
N LEU A 363 -8.07 32.91 21.25
CA LEU A 363 -8.14 32.37 22.62
C LEU A 363 -7.22 33.15 23.58
N TYR A 364 -6.66 34.27 23.14
CA TYR A 364 -5.91 35.17 24.00
C TYR A 364 -6.84 35.76 25.09
N PRO A 365 -6.40 35.88 26.37
CA PRO A 365 -5.03 35.77 26.88
C PRO A 365 -4.57 34.38 27.32
N ALA A 366 -5.41 33.34 27.28
CA ALA A 366 -5.04 32.01 27.76
C ALA A 366 -3.84 31.42 27.00
N THR A 367 -3.79 31.66 25.68
CA THR A 367 -2.70 31.20 24.79
C THR A 367 -1.34 31.84 25.04
N ARG A 368 -1.27 32.86 25.90
CA ARG A 368 0.01 33.41 26.38
C ARG A 368 0.75 32.44 27.31
N VAL A 369 0.02 31.59 28.04
CA VAL A 369 0.59 30.69 29.06
C VAL A 369 0.61 29.25 28.57
N ILE A 370 -0.51 28.77 28.02
CA ILE A 370 -0.67 27.39 27.56
C ILE A 370 -1.06 27.41 26.08
N LYS A 371 -0.34 26.67 25.24
CA LYS A 371 -0.71 26.56 23.83
C LYS A 371 -2.04 25.82 23.66
N LYS A 372 -2.80 26.15 22.61
CA LYS A 372 -4.15 25.58 22.38
C LYS A 372 -4.15 24.06 22.27
N ASP A 373 -3.11 23.50 21.68
CA ASP A 373 -2.86 22.06 21.51
C ASP A 373 -2.56 21.34 22.85
N PHE A 374 -2.27 22.09 23.92
CA PHE A 374 -2.15 21.57 25.28
C PHE A 374 -3.39 21.82 26.15
N PHE A 375 -4.48 22.35 25.59
CA PHE A 375 -5.70 22.54 26.37
C PHE A 375 -6.28 21.21 26.84
N PRO A 376 -6.68 21.11 28.12
CA PRO A 376 -7.20 19.88 28.70
C PRO A 376 -8.61 19.58 28.20
N VAL A 377 -8.85 18.33 27.80
CA VAL A 377 -10.13 17.83 27.32
C VAL A 377 -10.54 16.60 28.14
N PRO A 378 -11.69 16.65 28.85
CA PRO A 378 -12.25 15.47 29.49
C PRO A 378 -12.62 14.41 28.45
N CYS A 379 -12.19 13.17 28.69
CA CYS A 379 -12.44 12.02 27.82
C CYS A 379 -13.45 11.06 28.43
N ALA A 380 -14.07 10.21 27.60
CA ALA A 380 -15.13 9.29 28.03
C ALA A 380 -14.66 8.22 29.03
N ASP A 381 -13.37 7.91 29.06
CA ASP A 381 -12.74 6.99 30.01
C ASP A 381 -12.37 7.65 31.37
N GLY A 382 -12.75 8.92 31.56
CA GLY A 382 -12.51 9.66 32.80
C GLY A 382 -11.13 10.29 32.90
N MET A 383 -10.25 10.11 31.90
CA MET A 383 -8.98 10.83 31.84
C MET A 383 -9.18 12.24 31.26
N VAL A 384 -8.26 13.15 31.59
CA VAL A 384 -8.19 14.48 30.99
C VAL A 384 -6.91 14.54 30.17
N ARG A 385 -7.07 14.65 28.85
CA ARG A 385 -5.94 14.63 27.91
C ARG A 385 -5.76 15.99 27.26
N PRO A 386 -4.52 16.45 27.00
CA PRO A 386 -4.32 17.60 26.14
C PRO A 386 -4.75 17.27 24.70
N VAL A 387 -5.23 18.27 23.95
CA VAL A 387 -5.66 18.13 22.54
C VAL A 387 -4.65 17.36 21.69
N ILE A 388 -3.36 17.67 21.81
CA ILE A 388 -2.29 17.03 21.05
C ILE A 388 -2.17 15.53 21.34
N LEU A 389 -2.35 15.10 22.59
CA LEU A 389 -2.26 13.67 22.92
C LEU A 389 -3.40 12.89 22.25
N ILE A 390 -4.62 13.44 22.26
CA ILE A 390 -5.78 12.83 21.59
C ILE A 390 -5.54 12.71 20.08
N LEU A 391 -4.96 13.75 19.46
CA LEU A 391 -4.60 13.73 18.05
C LEU A 391 -3.54 12.68 17.71
N LEU A 392 -2.51 12.55 18.55
CA LEU A 392 -1.45 11.56 18.35
C LEU A 392 -1.97 10.12 18.55
N GLU A 393 -2.85 9.91 19.53
CA GLU A 393 -3.53 8.63 19.73
C GLU A 393 -4.41 8.26 18.53
N GLU A 394 -5.16 9.21 17.95
CA GLU A 394 -5.93 9.01 16.71
C GLU A 394 -5.02 8.53 15.55
N LEU A 395 -3.84 9.14 15.40
CA LEU A 395 -2.88 8.77 14.36
C LEU A 395 -2.27 7.39 14.58
N ILE A 396 -1.81 7.10 15.80
CA ILE A 396 -1.17 5.82 16.14
C ILE A 396 -2.15 4.67 16.06
N ASN A 397 -3.38 4.86 16.54
CA ASN A 397 -4.46 3.88 16.41
C ASN A 397 -4.87 3.64 14.95
N SER A 398 -4.51 4.56 14.04
CA SER A 398 -4.69 4.44 12.59
C SER A 398 -3.49 3.83 11.86
N GLY A 399 -2.46 3.40 12.60
CA GLY A 399 -1.28 2.75 12.02
C GLY A 399 -0.21 3.70 11.49
N ILE A 400 -0.22 4.98 11.91
CA ILE A 400 0.85 5.93 11.57
C ILE A 400 2.13 5.60 12.35
N GLU A 401 3.25 5.55 11.63
CA GLU A 401 4.58 5.17 12.14
C GLU A 401 5.38 6.39 12.60
N GLU A 402 5.37 7.46 11.81
CA GLU A 402 6.14 8.68 12.04
C GLU A 402 5.20 9.91 12.02
N ILE A 403 5.34 10.82 12.97
CA ILE A 403 4.50 12.01 13.07
C ILE A 403 5.36 13.26 13.14
N CYS A 404 5.14 14.21 12.24
CA CYS A 404 5.82 15.50 12.21
C CYS A 404 4.94 16.61 12.77
N VAL A 405 5.39 17.24 13.85
CA VAL A 405 4.73 18.39 14.47
C VAL A 405 5.40 19.67 13.97
N ILE A 406 4.61 20.58 13.39
CA ILE A 406 5.11 21.87 12.89
C ILE A 406 4.94 22.94 13.96
N LEU A 407 6.05 23.39 14.52
CA LEU A 407 6.12 24.38 15.60
C LEU A 407 6.44 25.78 15.07
N GLY A 408 6.12 26.82 15.85
CA GLY A 408 6.47 28.20 15.54
C GLY A 408 7.87 28.61 16.01
N SER A 409 8.41 27.95 17.04
CA SER A 409 9.73 28.27 17.57
C SER A 409 10.34 27.12 18.38
N GLU A 410 11.62 27.25 18.74
CA GLU A 410 12.33 26.29 19.60
C GLU A 410 11.85 26.34 21.06
N GLU A 411 11.35 27.48 21.54
CA GLU A 411 10.75 27.56 22.87
C GLU A 411 9.49 26.69 22.98
N GLU A 412 8.70 26.60 21.91
CA GLU A 412 7.52 25.73 21.87
C GLU A 412 7.92 24.25 21.93
N ARG A 413 9.06 23.87 21.31
CA ARG A 413 9.59 22.50 21.33
C ARG A 413 9.90 22.00 22.74
N GLN A 414 10.25 22.91 23.66
CA GLN A 414 10.53 22.54 25.05
C GLN A 414 9.31 21.96 25.76
N GLN A 415 8.10 22.49 25.51
CA GLN A 415 6.86 21.98 26.10
C GLN A 415 6.58 20.54 25.65
N TYR A 416 6.84 20.25 24.38
CA TYR A 416 6.72 18.89 23.83
C TYR A 416 7.78 17.95 24.42
N ALA A 417 9.02 18.42 24.59
CA ALA A 417 10.07 17.63 25.23
C ALA A 417 9.70 17.26 26.67
N ASP A 418 9.18 18.22 27.42
CA ASP A 418 8.79 18.03 28.81
C ASP A 418 7.64 17.04 28.97
N PHE A 419 6.72 16.97 28.00
CA PHE A 419 5.55 16.09 28.06
C PHE A 419 5.78 14.70 27.45
N PHE A 420 6.45 14.60 26.30
CA PHE A 420 6.56 13.35 25.54
C PHE A 420 7.91 12.64 25.67
N GLU A 421 8.95 13.31 26.15
CA GLU A 421 10.32 12.78 26.13
C GLU A 421 10.94 12.66 27.52
N ARG A 422 10.36 13.31 28.53
CA ARG A 422 10.84 13.26 29.91
C ARG A 422 9.87 12.48 30.78
N PRO A 423 10.32 11.40 31.44
CA PRO A 423 9.46 10.67 32.36
C PRO A 423 9.12 11.53 33.57
N LEU A 424 7.94 11.29 34.15
CA LEU A 424 7.59 11.84 35.45
C LEU A 424 8.62 11.45 36.53
N PRO A 425 8.91 12.36 37.48
CA PRO A 425 9.71 12.03 38.67
C PRO A 425 9.14 10.83 39.44
N ASP A 426 10.00 9.97 39.98
CA ASP A 426 9.60 8.74 40.69
C ASP A 426 8.58 8.97 41.82
N ASP A 427 8.69 10.10 42.52
CA ASP A 427 7.79 10.46 43.62
C ASP A 427 6.40 10.91 43.14
N HIS A 428 6.30 11.40 41.90
CA HIS A 428 5.03 11.67 41.22
C HIS A 428 4.44 10.38 40.64
N LEU A 429 5.25 9.56 39.98
CA LEU A 429 4.83 8.30 39.37
C LEU A 429 4.23 7.33 40.42
N LYS A 430 4.83 7.23 41.61
CA LYS A 430 4.33 6.41 42.73
C LYS A 430 2.98 6.86 43.30
N LYS A 431 2.55 8.10 43.03
CA LYS A 431 1.23 8.61 43.45
C LYS A 431 0.13 8.26 42.45
N LEU A 432 0.50 7.82 41.25
CA LEU A 432 -0.44 7.37 40.22
C LEU A 432 -0.89 5.94 40.49
N ASN A 433 -2.12 5.61 40.07
CA ASN A 433 -2.59 4.24 40.05
C ASN A 433 -1.85 3.43 38.95
N PRO A 434 -1.90 2.09 38.96
CA PRO A 434 -1.18 1.27 37.98
C PRO A 434 -1.52 1.59 36.52
N GLU A 435 -2.79 1.88 36.22
CA GLU A 435 -3.26 2.24 34.87
C GLU A 435 -2.62 3.53 34.37
N ALA A 436 -2.53 4.56 35.21
CA ALA A 436 -1.88 5.82 34.87
C ALA A 436 -0.35 5.70 34.81
N GLN A 437 0.27 4.77 35.55
CA GLN A 437 1.69 4.46 35.40
C GLN A 437 1.99 3.77 34.06
N GLU A 438 1.11 2.88 33.59
CA GLU A 438 1.21 2.28 32.26
C GLU A 438 0.98 3.32 31.16
N TYR A 439 0.00 4.21 31.37
CA TYR A 439 -0.28 5.31 30.44
C TYR A 439 0.88 6.30 30.31
N GLU A 440 1.65 6.55 31.38
CA GLU A 440 2.90 7.32 31.31
C GLU A 440 3.90 6.69 30.32
N ASN A 441 4.07 5.36 30.37
CA ASN A 441 4.94 4.67 29.41
C ASN A 441 4.40 4.80 27.97
N HIS A 442 3.08 4.81 27.80
CA HIS A 442 2.45 5.04 26.51
C HIS A 442 2.79 6.44 25.97
N ILE A 443 2.68 7.50 26.78
CA ILE A 443 3.04 8.87 26.39
C ILE A 443 4.50 8.94 25.91
N LEU A 444 5.43 8.29 26.62
CA LEU A 444 6.84 8.25 26.23
C LEU A 444 7.07 7.44 24.94
N ASP A 445 6.27 6.41 24.67
CA ASP A 445 6.35 5.66 23.41
C ASP A 445 5.87 6.50 22.22
N ILE A 446 4.80 7.28 22.40
CA ILE A 446 4.35 8.27 21.42
C ILE A 446 5.49 9.22 21.09
N GLY A 447 6.21 9.72 22.11
CA GLY A 447 7.33 10.65 21.95
C GLY A 447 8.43 10.17 21.02
N LYS A 448 8.71 8.85 20.97
CA LYS A 448 9.72 8.26 20.08
C LYS A 448 9.39 8.38 18.59
N ARG A 449 8.12 8.64 18.26
CA ARG A 449 7.60 8.76 16.89
C ARG A 449 7.52 10.20 16.40
N LEU A 450 7.83 11.17 17.27
CA LEU A 450 7.67 12.59 16.99
C LEU A 450 8.92 13.19 16.32
N HIS A 451 8.67 13.87 15.21
CA HIS A 451 9.62 14.70 14.50
C HIS A 451 9.15 16.15 14.57
N TYR A 452 10.08 17.10 14.55
CA TYR A 452 9.74 18.51 14.72
C TYR A 452 10.35 19.34 13.61
N VAL A 453 9.53 20.18 12.99
CA VAL A 453 9.94 21.18 12.00
C VAL A 453 9.39 22.54 12.40
N TYR A 454 10.00 23.62 11.89
CA TYR A 454 9.73 24.96 12.39
C TYR A 454 9.24 25.90 11.30
N GLN A 455 8.05 26.49 11.48
CA GLN A 455 7.58 27.63 10.72
C GLN A 455 8.05 28.93 11.41
N ARG A 456 9.28 29.34 11.11
CA ARG A 456 9.85 30.59 11.64
C ARG A 456 9.13 31.84 11.11
N GLU A 457 8.71 31.80 9.84
CA GLU A 457 7.95 32.87 9.19
C GLU A 457 6.50 32.45 8.98
N LYS A 458 5.56 33.20 9.56
CA LYS A 458 4.12 32.91 9.52
C LYS A 458 3.47 33.39 8.21
N ARG A 459 3.93 32.84 7.08
CA ARG A 459 3.45 33.17 5.71
C ARG A 459 2.17 32.42 5.29
N GLY A 460 1.33 31.98 6.22
CA GLY A 460 0.09 31.23 5.94
C GLY A 460 0.16 29.72 6.20
N PHE A 461 -0.97 29.04 6.05
CA PHE A 461 -1.12 27.61 6.39
C PHE A 461 -0.41 26.69 5.40
N GLY A 462 -0.46 26.98 4.10
CA GLY A 462 0.28 26.22 3.08
C GLY A 462 1.80 26.29 3.29
N HIS A 463 2.31 27.45 3.70
CA HIS A 463 3.72 27.59 4.07
C HIS A 463 4.10 26.75 5.30
N ALA A 464 3.20 26.67 6.29
CA ALA A 464 3.40 25.82 7.45
C ALA A 464 3.56 24.36 7.02
N VAL A 465 2.61 23.85 6.23
CA VAL A 465 2.63 22.48 5.69
C VAL A 465 3.91 22.21 4.89
N TYR A 466 4.35 23.16 4.07
CA TYR A 466 5.56 23.02 3.27
C TYR A 466 6.84 22.83 4.10
N GLN A 467 6.90 23.31 5.35
CA GLN A 467 8.06 23.07 6.23
C GLN A 467 8.30 21.57 6.49
N ALA A 468 7.28 20.73 6.33
CA ALA A 468 7.38 19.29 6.47
C ALA A 468 7.68 18.57 5.14
N ALA A 469 7.96 19.27 4.04
CA ALA A 469 8.21 18.66 2.72
C ALA A 469 9.32 17.61 2.74
N GLN A 470 10.42 17.88 3.45
CA GLN A 470 11.53 16.91 3.58
C GLN A 470 11.12 15.67 4.39
N PHE A 471 10.27 15.84 5.41
CA PHE A 471 9.74 14.74 6.21
C PHE A 471 8.74 13.89 5.42
N ALA A 472 7.85 14.54 4.66
CA ALA A 472 6.93 13.84 3.75
C ALA A 472 7.69 13.05 2.67
N GLY A 473 8.80 13.62 2.17
CA GLY A 473 9.60 13.02 1.11
C GLY A 473 8.79 12.91 -0.18
N ASN A 474 8.87 11.75 -0.84
CA ASN A 474 8.09 11.46 -2.04
C ASN A 474 6.99 10.41 -1.76
N GLU A 475 6.45 10.42 -0.55
CA GLU A 475 5.38 9.52 -0.09
C GLU A 475 4.12 10.34 0.27
N PRO A 476 2.91 9.77 0.18
CA PRO A 476 1.70 10.42 0.67
C PRO A 476 1.72 10.55 2.20
N VAL A 477 1.19 11.67 2.70
CA VAL A 477 1.21 11.99 4.13
C VAL A 477 -0.16 12.42 4.61
N LEU A 478 -0.58 11.91 5.77
CA LEU A 478 -1.81 12.33 6.43
C LEU A 478 -1.59 13.66 7.16
N LEU A 479 -2.45 14.64 6.96
CA LEU A 479 -2.44 15.90 7.71
C LEU A 479 -3.68 15.97 8.59
N LEU A 480 -3.49 16.22 9.87
CA LEU A 480 -4.54 16.58 10.82
C LEU A 480 -4.38 18.03 11.27
N LEU A 481 -5.49 18.76 11.39
CA LEU A 481 -5.48 20.08 12.02
C LEU A 481 -5.17 19.96 13.52
N GLY A 482 -4.18 20.73 14.01
CA GLY A 482 -3.73 20.69 15.41
C GLY A 482 -4.73 21.23 16.45
N ASP A 483 -5.89 21.71 16.02
CA ASP A 483 -6.96 22.24 16.87
C ASP A 483 -8.34 21.63 16.59
N THR A 484 -8.38 20.50 15.88
CA THR A 484 -9.64 19.80 15.58
C THR A 484 -9.56 18.38 16.09
N LEU A 485 -10.42 18.01 17.05
CA LEU A 485 -10.51 16.63 17.54
C LEU A 485 -11.52 15.83 16.73
N TYR A 486 -11.33 14.52 16.67
CA TYR A 486 -12.18 13.61 15.91
C TYR A 486 -12.76 12.55 16.83
N ARG A 487 -14.04 12.22 16.63
CA ARG A 487 -14.69 11.05 17.22
C ARG A 487 -15.30 10.24 16.11
N SER A 488 -14.94 8.96 16.04
CA SER A 488 -15.58 8.03 15.13
C SER A 488 -16.92 7.55 15.70
N ASP A 489 -17.92 7.43 14.82
CA ASP A 489 -19.18 6.73 15.13
C ASP A 489 -19.09 5.24 14.73
N SER A 490 -17.89 4.73 14.46
CA SER A 490 -17.61 3.36 14.08
C SER A 490 -16.48 2.76 14.93
N ASN A 491 -16.19 1.47 14.73
CA ASN A 491 -15.08 0.79 15.39
C ASN A 491 -13.68 1.10 14.79
N LYS A 492 -13.60 2.05 13.84
CA LYS A 492 -12.35 2.49 13.21
C LYS A 492 -12.12 3.97 13.49
N PRO A 493 -10.89 4.42 13.84
CA PRO A 493 -10.55 5.83 13.87
C PRO A 493 -10.94 6.57 12.57
N CYS A 494 -11.20 7.88 12.65
CA CYS A 494 -11.52 8.70 11.47
C CYS A 494 -10.33 8.74 10.50
N ALA A 495 -9.10 8.87 11.03
CA ALA A 495 -7.88 8.81 10.24
C ALA A 495 -7.73 7.47 9.50
N LEU A 496 -8.03 6.33 10.16
CA LEU A 496 -7.99 5.02 9.51
C LEU A 496 -9.01 4.89 8.37
N GLN A 497 -10.23 5.41 8.54
CA GLN A 497 -11.23 5.44 7.46
C GLN A 497 -10.68 6.17 6.23
N MET A 498 -10.02 7.30 6.46
CA MET A 498 -9.42 8.10 5.38
C MET A 498 -8.25 7.38 4.68
N ILE A 499 -7.40 6.68 5.43
CA ILE A 499 -6.29 5.89 4.89
C ILE A 499 -6.82 4.75 4.00
N GLU A 500 -7.85 4.04 4.47
CA GLU A 500 -8.47 2.94 3.70
C GLU A 500 -9.09 3.44 2.38
N ASP A 501 -9.75 4.59 2.39
CA ASP A 501 -10.27 5.20 1.16
C ASP A 501 -9.13 5.62 0.22
N TYR A 502 -8.05 6.21 0.75
CA TYR A 502 -6.90 6.59 -0.07
C TYR A 502 -6.26 5.38 -0.74
N GLU A 503 -6.20 4.24 -0.07
CA GLU A 503 -5.68 3.01 -0.67
C GLU A 503 -6.52 2.48 -1.82
N HIS A 504 -7.81 2.83 -1.86
CA HIS A 504 -8.69 2.51 -2.96
C HIS A 504 -8.50 3.46 -4.16
N TYR A 505 -8.45 4.77 -3.91
CA TYR A 505 -8.45 5.79 -4.98
C TYR A 505 -7.05 6.25 -5.41
N ASN A 506 -6.06 6.15 -4.51
CA ASN A 506 -4.67 6.58 -4.66
C ASN A 506 -4.51 7.98 -5.30
N ARG A 507 -5.25 8.95 -4.75
CA ARG A 507 -5.30 10.35 -5.20
C ARG A 507 -5.33 11.28 -4.01
N LEU A 508 -4.99 12.55 -4.25
CA LEU A 508 -5.18 13.63 -3.26
C LEU A 508 -6.57 13.53 -2.63
N MET A 509 -6.62 13.47 -1.31
CA MET A 509 -7.86 13.21 -0.59
C MET A 509 -8.09 14.21 0.55
N VAL A 510 -9.34 14.58 0.75
CA VAL A 510 -9.80 15.47 1.80
C VAL A 510 -11.04 14.90 2.47
N SER A 511 -11.05 14.85 3.79
CA SER A 511 -12.25 14.50 4.54
C SER A 511 -13.26 15.64 4.45
N ILE A 512 -14.56 15.37 4.32
CA ILE A 512 -15.59 16.39 4.13
C ILE A 512 -16.78 16.21 5.06
N HIS A 513 -17.44 17.31 5.40
CA HIS A 513 -18.71 17.32 6.12
C HIS A 513 -19.63 18.43 5.63
N PRO A 514 -20.96 18.25 5.76
CA PRO A 514 -21.91 19.27 5.35
C PRO A 514 -21.89 20.45 6.32
N ILE A 515 -22.03 21.66 5.78
CA ILE A 515 -22.15 22.90 6.55
C ILE A 515 -23.33 23.77 6.06
N PRO A 516 -23.87 24.66 6.91
CA PRO A 516 -24.84 25.66 6.48
C PRO A 516 -24.23 26.68 5.51
N LEU A 517 -25.05 27.22 4.60
CA LEU A 517 -24.65 28.30 3.68
C LEU A 517 -24.08 29.53 4.44
N ALA A 518 -24.58 29.79 5.65
CA ALA A 518 -24.12 30.92 6.47
C ALA A 518 -22.65 30.81 6.92
N ASP A 519 -22.08 29.60 6.93
CA ASP A 519 -20.73 29.34 7.41
C ASP A 519 -19.69 29.20 6.28
N VAL A 520 -20.11 29.22 5.01
CA VAL A 520 -19.22 28.97 3.86
C VAL A 520 -18.05 29.95 3.77
N SER A 521 -18.22 31.19 4.23
CA SER A 521 -17.17 32.21 4.19
C SER A 521 -16.05 32.00 5.22
N ARG A 522 -16.10 30.91 6.00
CA ARG A 522 -15.11 30.58 7.03
C ARG A 522 -14.14 29.48 6.60
N TYR A 523 -14.47 28.72 5.56
CA TYR A 523 -13.78 27.47 5.21
C TYR A 523 -13.49 27.37 3.71
N GLY A 524 -12.60 26.44 3.35
CA GLY A 524 -12.50 25.93 1.98
C GLY A 524 -13.72 25.08 1.63
N ILE A 525 -14.43 25.43 0.57
CA ILE A 525 -15.68 24.79 0.14
C ILE A 525 -15.47 23.99 -1.12
N LEU A 526 -15.98 22.76 -1.10
CA LEU A 526 -15.82 21.77 -2.16
C LEU A 526 -17.09 21.61 -2.97
N HIS A 527 -16.92 21.41 -4.28
CA HIS A 527 -17.95 21.07 -5.23
C HIS A 527 -17.53 19.86 -6.06
N GLY A 528 -18.47 18.97 -6.37
CA GLY A 528 -18.17 17.71 -7.04
C GLY A 528 -19.40 16.89 -7.35
N VAL A 529 -19.15 15.67 -7.82
CA VAL A 529 -20.18 14.67 -8.15
C VAL A 529 -19.96 13.44 -7.27
N TRP A 530 -21.03 12.92 -6.66
CA TRP A 530 -20.95 11.68 -5.87
C TRP A 530 -20.61 10.50 -6.76
N GLU A 531 -19.62 9.70 -6.36
CA GLU A 531 -19.26 8.45 -7.05
C GLU A 531 -20.12 7.27 -6.59
N ASP A 532 -20.71 7.37 -5.40
CA ASP A 532 -21.57 6.35 -4.82
C ASP A 532 -22.98 6.87 -4.52
N LYS A 533 -23.92 5.93 -4.28
CA LYS A 533 -25.32 6.24 -3.96
C LYS A 533 -25.54 6.69 -2.50
N GLU A 534 -24.56 6.44 -1.63
CA GLU A 534 -24.64 6.75 -0.21
C GLU A 534 -24.13 8.16 0.12
N ASN A 535 -23.64 8.88 -0.90
CA ASN A 535 -22.99 10.17 -0.81
C ASN A 535 -21.81 10.15 0.17
N THR A 536 -20.96 9.11 0.07
CA THR A 536 -19.76 8.97 0.92
C THR A 536 -18.49 9.43 0.21
N VAL A 537 -18.40 9.29 -1.11
CA VAL A 537 -17.24 9.67 -1.91
C VAL A 537 -17.64 10.67 -2.97
N LEU A 538 -17.00 11.84 -2.93
CA LEU A 538 -17.19 12.96 -3.83
C LEU A 538 -15.98 13.09 -4.76
N ASN A 539 -16.19 12.97 -6.07
CA ASN A 539 -15.19 13.37 -7.05
C ASN A 539 -15.16 14.91 -7.11
N VAL A 540 -14.10 15.52 -6.59
CA VAL A 540 -14.05 16.97 -6.43
C VAL A 540 -13.68 17.64 -7.75
N THR A 541 -14.54 18.54 -8.19
CA THR A 541 -14.39 19.31 -9.45
C THR A 541 -14.01 20.76 -9.21
N SER A 542 -14.19 21.28 -7.98
CA SER A 542 -13.72 22.60 -7.58
C SER A 542 -13.58 22.70 -6.07
N MET A 543 -12.54 23.41 -5.61
CA MET A 543 -12.38 23.84 -4.23
C MET A 543 -12.08 25.34 -4.18
N VAL A 544 -12.75 26.08 -3.29
CA VAL A 544 -12.61 27.54 -3.17
C VAL A 544 -12.45 27.95 -1.72
N GLU A 545 -11.41 28.74 -1.42
CA GLU A 545 -11.14 29.26 -0.08
C GLU A 545 -12.09 30.40 0.29
N LYS A 546 -12.81 30.25 1.42
CA LYS A 546 -13.64 31.29 2.06
C LYS A 546 -14.52 32.08 1.05
N PRO A 547 -15.33 31.39 0.21
CA PRO A 547 -16.16 32.06 -0.79
C PRO A 547 -17.23 32.95 -0.13
N LYS A 548 -17.68 33.97 -0.87
CA LYS A 548 -18.91 34.70 -0.50
C LYS A 548 -20.10 33.76 -0.60
N ALA A 549 -21.07 33.91 0.31
CA ALA A 549 -22.28 33.08 0.32
C ALA A 549 -23.02 33.06 -1.02
N SER A 550 -23.15 34.23 -1.69
CA SER A 550 -23.78 34.31 -3.01
C SER A 550 -23.05 33.51 -4.09
N TYR A 551 -21.70 33.50 -4.06
CA TYR A 551 -20.89 32.72 -4.99
C TYR A 551 -21.04 31.22 -4.72
N ALA A 552 -21.04 30.82 -3.45
CA ALA A 552 -21.24 29.43 -3.07
C ALA A 552 -22.62 28.91 -3.51
N GLU A 553 -23.67 29.69 -3.32
CA GLU A 553 -25.04 29.32 -3.68
C GLU A 553 -25.23 29.07 -5.19
N GLU A 554 -24.51 29.82 -6.01
CA GLU A 554 -24.54 29.74 -7.46
C GLU A 554 -23.67 28.61 -8.01
N TYR A 555 -22.45 28.42 -7.47
CA TYR A 555 -21.42 27.58 -8.09
C TYR A 555 -20.95 26.37 -7.29
N LEU A 556 -21.16 26.34 -5.97
CA LEU A 556 -20.52 25.35 -5.08
C LEU A 556 -21.49 24.38 -4.40
N ALA A 557 -22.79 24.51 -4.65
CA ALA A 557 -23.77 23.57 -4.10
C ALA A 557 -23.59 22.16 -4.68
N VAL A 558 -23.63 21.15 -3.83
CA VAL A 558 -23.67 19.73 -4.20
C VAL A 558 -25.06 19.20 -3.90
N ARG A 559 -25.64 18.41 -4.81
CA ARG A 559 -26.96 17.81 -4.58
C ARG A 559 -26.83 16.55 -3.75
N ASN A 560 -27.61 16.44 -2.69
CA ASN A 560 -27.71 15.20 -1.91
C ASN A 560 -28.67 14.20 -2.59
N LYS A 561 -28.85 13.02 -1.97
CA LYS A 561 -29.72 11.95 -2.50
C LYS A 561 -31.20 12.34 -2.62
N LYS A 562 -31.63 13.39 -1.91
CA LYS A 562 -32.98 13.96 -1.98
C LYS A 562 -33.07 15.11 -3.01
N GLY A 563 -31.98 15.44 -3.68
CA GLY A 563 -31.89 16.54 -4.63
C GLY A 563 -31.73 17.92 -3.99
N GLU A 564 -31.57 17.99 -2.67
CA GLU A 564 -31.39 19.24 -1.91
C GLU A 564 -29.96 19.76 -2.06
N LYS A 565 -29.79 21.09 -2.02
CA LYS A 565 -28.48 21.73 -2.07
C LYS A 565 -27.80 21.64 -0.71
N GLU A 566 -26.59 21.11 -0.69
CA GLU A 566 -25.70 21.08 0.47
C GLU A 566 -24.34 21.69 0.10
N TYR A 567 -23.60 22.12 1.12
CA TYR A 567 -22.26 22.68 0.97
C TYR A 567 -21.31 21.89 1.83
N TYR A 568 -20.13 21.59 1.32
CA TYR A 568 -19.18 20.72 1.98
C TYR A 568 -17.89 21.49 2.27
N SER A 569 -17.45 21.42 3.52
CA SER A 569 -16.12 21.91 3.92
C SER A 569 -15.27 20.75 4.42
N VAL A 570 -13.97 20.99 4.52
CA VAL A 570 -13.03 19.99 5.01
C VAL A 570 -13.34 19.63 6.47
N PHE A 571 -13.39 18.35 6.77
CA PHE A 571 -13.62 17.80 8.12
C PHE A 571 -12.34 17.82 8.98
N GLY A 572 -11.21 18.30 8.46
CA GLY A 572 -9.96 18.55 9.21
C GLY A 572 -8.83 17.56 8.91
N GLN A 573 -9.08 16.54 8.09
CA GLN A 573 -8.09 15.54 7.68
C GLN A 573 -7.85 15.58 6.17
N TYR A 574 -6.59 15.48 5.76
CA TYR A 574 -6.14 15.55 4.35
C TYR A 574 -5.12 14.43 4.13
N ILE A 575 -5.12 13.75 2.98
CA ILE A 575 -3.97 12.95 2.55
C ILE A 575 -3.33 13.69 1.38
N LEU A 576 -2.16 14.27 1.66
CA LEU A 576 -1.41 15.09 0.73
C LEU A 576 -0.44 14.23 -0.06
N THR A 577 -0.46 14.39 -1.38
CA THR A 577 0.46 13.68 -2.28
C THR A 577 1.72 14.52 -2.57
N PRO A 578 2.80 13.93 -3.11
CA PRO A 578 4.01 14.67 -3.45
C PRO A 578 3.78 15.89 -4.36
N GLU A 579 2.78 15.82 -5.24
CA GLU A 579 2.39 16.91 -6.13
C GLU A 579 1.90 18.15 -5.36
N VAL A 580 1.33 17.97 -4.16
CA VAL A 580 0.93 19.10 -3.30
C VAL A 580 2.15 19.84 -2.78
N PHE A 581 3.18 19.12 -2.33
CA PHE A 581 4.42 19.73 -1.87
C PHE A 581 5.18 20.42 -3.01
N ALA A 582 5.18 19.82 -4.20
CA ALA A 582 5.72 20.45 -5.40
C ALA A 582 4.98 21.75 -5.75
N GLN A 583 3.64 21.75 -5.68
CA GLN A 583 2.85 22.96 -5.91
C GLN A 583 3.10 24.04 -4.85
N LEU A 584 3.16 23.65 -3.57
CA LEU A 584 3.46 24.60 -2.50
C LEU A 584 4.83 25.25 -2.69
N HIS A 585 5.83 24.49 -3.14
CA HIS A 585 7.14 25.04 -3.50
C HIS A 585 7.01 26.08 -4.62
N GLU A 586 6.30 25.76 -5.70
CA GLU A 586 6.04 26.70 -6.81
C GLU A 586 5.36 27.99 -6.33
N ASP A 587 4.31 27.86 -5.51
CA ASP A 587 3.56 28.99 -4.96
C ASP A 587 4.44 29.89 -4.07
N ILE A 588 5.33 29.30 -3.28
CA ILE A 588 6.30 30.02 -2.44
C ILE A 588 7.31 30.78 -3.30
N MET A 589 7.92 30.09 -4.27
CA MET A 589 8.92 30.68 -5.17
C MET A 589 8.33 31.84 -5.98
N GLN A 590 7.10 31.68 -6.49
CA GLN A 590 6.44 32.72 -7.26
C GLN A 590 6.24 34.00 -6.43
N LYS A 591 5.79 33.87 -5.18
CA LYS A 591 5.64 35.02 -4.29
C LYS A 591 6.95 35.69 -3.94
N GLU A 592 8.04 34.93 -3.82
CA GLU A 592 9.36 35.48 -3.60
C GLU A 592 9.86 36.28 -4.80
N ILE A 593 9.60 35.79 -6.02
CA ILE A 593 9.89 36.50 -7.27
C ILE A 593 9.08 37.81 -7.37
N ASP A 594 7.81 37.76 -7.00
CA ASP A 594 6.90 38.92 -7.03
C ASP A 594 7.15 39.93 -5.90
N GLY A 595 7.98 39.57 -4.90
CA GLY A 595 8.21 40.37 -3.69
C GLY A 595 6.98 40.46 -2.78
N ASP A 596 6.01 39.56 -2.93
CA ASP A 596 4.79 39.53 -2.12
C ASP A 596 4.99 38.68 -0.87
N HIS A 597 5.36 39.37 0.21
CA HIS A 597 5.49 38.78 1.54
C HIS A 597 4.24 38.98 2.41
N VAL A 598 3.19 39.62 1.87
CA VAL A 598 1.99 40.00 2.64
C VAL A 598 0.88 38.99 2.44
N THR A 599 0.68 38.50 1.21
CA THR A 599 -0.39 37.55 0.92
C THR A 599 -0.07 36.17 1.51
N GLU A 600 -0.99 35.60 2.28
CA GLU A 600 -0.83 34.26 2.85
C GLU A 600 -0.75 33.17 1.78
N ILE A 601 0.15 32.21 1.95
CA ILE A 601 0.22 30.99 1.16
C ILE A 601 -0.81 30.02 1.72
N GLU A 602 -1.90 29.85 0.97
CA GLU A 602 -3.04 29.02 1.36
C GLU A 602 -2.89 27.59 0.83
N LEU A 603 -3.16 26.60 1.68
CA LEU A 603 -3.14 25.20 1.25
C LEU A 603 -4.20 24.94 0.16
N THR A 604 -5.38 25.54 0.29
CA THR A 604 -6.51 25.40 -0.64
C THR A 604 -6.12 25.73 -2.09
N SER A 605 -5.26 26.73 -2.31
CA SER A 605 -4.78 27.09 -3.65
C SER A 605 -3.95 25.97 -4.27
N ALA A 606 -3.03 25.39 -3.49
CA ALA A 606 -2.20 24.27 -3.94
C ALA A 606 -3.05 23.01 -4.20
N LEU A 607 -4.02 22.71 -3.32
CA LEU A 607 -4.95 21.59 -3.50
C LEU A 607 -5.76 21.73 -4.80
N GLU A 608 -6.31 22.92 -5.09
CA GLU A 608 -7.07 23.16 -6.31
C GLU A 608 -6.19 23.04 -7.57
N ALA A 609 -4.94 23.49 -7.52
CA ALA A 609 -4.00 23.35 -8.62
C ALA A 609 -3.62 21.88 -8.89
N VAL A 610 -3.39 21.08 -7.83
CA VAL A 610 -3.16 19.64 -7.97
C VAL A 610 -4.41 18.93 -8.47
N ARG A 611 -5.59 19.25 -7.94
CA ARG A 611 -6.87 18.70 -8.40
C ARG A 611 -7.06 18.89 -9.90
N LYS A 612 -6.74 20.06 -10.46
CA LYS A 612 -6.83 20.33 -11.90
C LYS A 612 -5.95 19.41 -12.75
N ARG A 613 -4.83 18.92 -12.20
CA ARG A 613 -3.86 18.05 -12.90
C ARG A 613 -4.15 16.58 -12.70
N SER A 614 -4.43 16.16 -11.46
CA SER A 614 -4.43 14.75 -11.04
C SER A 614 -5.74 14.30 -10.37
N GLY A 615 -6.71 15.20 -10.21
CA GLY A 615 -7.96 14.94 -9.50
C GLY A 615 -7.82 15.06 -7.97
N MET A 616 -8.97 15.07 -7.28
CA MET A 616 -9.07 15.05 -5.81
C MET A 616 -10.35 14.35 -5.40
N VAL A 617 -10.27 13.59 -4.30
CA VAL A 617 -11.41 12.87 -3.74
C VAL A 617 -11.79 13.49 -2.39
N GLY A 618 -13.09 13.77 -2.21
CA GLY A 618 -13.67 14.17 -0.95
C GLY A 618 -14.34 12.97 -0.29
N VAL A 619 -13.99 12.65 0.97
CA VAL A 619 -14.55 11.49 1.69
C VAL A 619 -15.33 11.92 2.92
N ARG A 620 -16.58 11.49 3.02
CA ARG A 620 -17.43 11.76 4.19
C ARG A 620 -17.23 10.66 5.22
N LEU A 621 -16.49 10.99 6.27
CA LEU A 621 -16.17 10.05 7.34
C LEU A 621 -17.37 9.79 8.25
N ARG A 622 -17.41 8.61 8.88
CA ARG A 622 -18.38 8.28 9.93
C ARG A 622 -17.83 8.74 11.27
N GLY A 623 -18.09 10.00 11.58
CA GLY A 623 -17.68 10.60 12.82
C GLY A 623 -18.05 12.07 12.93
N ARG A 624 -17.64 12.66 14.05
CA ARG A 624 -17.83 14.07 14.40
C ARG A 624 -16.47 14.74 14.59
N MET A 625 -16.37 15.99 14.12
CA MET A 625 -15.22 16.85 14.39
C MET A 625 -15.58 17.86 15.47
N PHE A 626 -14.59 18.25 16.27
CA PHE A 626 -14.74 19.19 17.37
C PHE A 626 -13.66 20.27 17.26
N ASP A 627 -14.09 21.50 16.99
CA ASP A 627 -13.21 22.66 16.85
C ASP A 627 -12.78 23.18 18.24
N MET A 628 -11.48 23.42 18.41
CA MET A 628 -10.86 23.98 19.61
C MET A 628 -10.31 25.39 19.39
N GLY A 629 -10.57 26.01 18.23
CA GLY A 629 -9.93 27.24 17.76
C GLY A 629 -10.59 28.55 18.19
N ASN A 630 -11.75 28.53 18.85
CA ASN A 630 -12.43 29.74 19.36
C ASN A 630 -13.20 29.46 20.67
N PRO A 631 -13.55 30.49 21.48
CA PRO A 631 -14.12 30.29 22.81
C PRO A 631 -15.43 29.49 22.84
N ASN A 632 -16.33 29.73 21.88
CA ASN A 632 -17.62 29.03 21.82
C ASN A 632 -17.43 27.57 21.42
N ALA A 633 -16.58 27.31 20.43
CA ALA A 633 -16.27 25.96 19.99
C ALA A 633 -15.55 25.18 21.10
N LEU A 634 -14.56 25.79 21.77
CA LEU A 634 -13.88 25.21 22.94
C LEU A 634 -14.87 24.82 24.03
N SER A 635 -15.78 25.73 24.42
CA SER A 635 -16.80 25.45 25.43
C SER A 635 -17.72 24.30 25.01
N ASN A 636 -18.16 24.28 23.75
CA ASN A 636 -19.02 23.22 23.23
C ASN A 636 -18.30 21.87 23.21
N THR A 637 -17.04 21.85 22.77
CA THR A 637 -16.22 20.64 22.74
C THR A 637 -16.00 20.08 24.14
N ILE A 638 -15.65 20.91 25.12
CA ILE A 638 -15.49 20.43 26.51
C ILE A 638 -16.78 19.79 27.06
N GLN A 639 -17.95 20.30 26.67
CA GLN A 639 -19.24 19.76 27.12
C GLN A 639 -19.63 18.47 26.41
N THR A 640 -19.36 18.37 25.12
CA THR A 640 -19.91 17.31 24.25
C THR A 640 -18.89 16.23 23.87
N PHE A 641 -17.60 16.46 24.13
CA PHE A 641 -16.57 15.48 23.82
C PHE A 641 -16.61 14.24 24.73
N THR A 642 -17.36 14.25 25.83
CA THR A 642 -17.56 13.04 26.65
C THR A 642 -18.84 12.29 26.29
N GLU A 643 -19.72 12.88 25.50
CA GLU A 643 -21.00 12.28 25.13
C GLU A 643 -20.80 11.14 24.10
N PRO A 644 -21.54 10.02 24.22
CA PRO A 644 -21.42 8.90 23.30
C PRO A 644 -21.69 9.25 21.83
#